data_AF-A0A8B6BZ21-F1
#
_entry.id   AF-A0A8B6BZ21-F1
#
_cell.length_a   1.000
_cell.length_b   1.000
_cell.length_c   1.000
_cell.angle_alpha   90.00
_cell.angle_beta   90.00
_cell.angle_gamma   90.00
#
_symmetry.space_group_name_H-M   'P 1'
#
loop_
_entity.id
_entity.type
_entity.pdbx_description
1 polymer ?
#
loop_
_entity_poly.entity_id
_entity_poly.type
_entity_poly.pdbx_seq_one_letter_code
_entity_poly.pdbx_strand_id
1 'polypeptide(L)'
;MFEPLLNVLENELDWPELSSTTGFIPNPYPLINHGPTDSIYMRLKARNRCNHRDYQNIAVNGARSGSMDDIMLSLFRDPTADYPVILFYALVGNDVCNGHPDTIDHMTKPEQMKNNSLTTLKYLDQTLPKGSHVFLTALADGRVLYDSLHTRIHPIGSLRNDVTYANFYDYFNCLQVSPCTGWMNSNETMRNLTTDRANELNSILQQLSTEYQPKNYKLYYVDNPINQVLNEYEKNGGQKWELLEPVDGFHSNQIGQALTAKVVWENLETNYPDVLGPENPNNSKIEQIFGAQEILGYPPCKLFTSQESDDHRHSNTNFIENEDGTSLGRLKRWTVVLTQLRCVVNIDREDCTDVIIIGNGPSGICLSFLLSGNRPYYNGGSHSNVYLNRKLEKLDKNKSIVEEDLEYLSEGLDGRSSNPTALLFDNLCRPDADMGVDNPSLLSWKHEPKHSINHIVLGKGKPGGAWQKMDGNMQTLSLANWMELPSLPFKDWIMNHHIKEDEEVYRNRASVADVKNYYTSFVKQNQLNSFYNNHTVTSVRKVFDFKSCIDSESGERLPCCKNFKDNHPFLWEVRGYIENFENDSTTDKERGTKLHEEFCYMAPHVVIATGTFDISNRLNIPGENLSYAVHTLQDFEKCLADRLKYPASDPILIVGSGLSAADAILMALESNVSVIHVFRKGPNDPSIIFKKLPAGIYPEYHRIHALMKNKISDPLYKSYCKHQLIELKDDQNALLESTDSKDIISVDISMAVILIGSRPDLSYLPYEAKNLGVVPRYPIECKPNPLDVDQYSFQCNHEVGLFAMGPLVGENFVRFGLGGALGISNFLYKKKQKDCS
;
A
#
# COMPACT_ATOMS: atom_id res chain seq x y z
N MET A 1 15.76 -11.29 -26.74
CA MET A 1 16.90 -11.68 -25.87
C MET A 1 16.83 -10.96 -24.52
N PHE A 2 16.71 -9.63 -24.47
CA PHE A 2 16.62 -8.89 -23.18
C PHE A 2 15.20 -8.60 -22.70
N GLU A 3 14.19 -9.15 -23.35
CA GLU A 3 12.77 -8.99 -22.99
C GLU A 3 12.46 -9.31 -21.51
N PRO A 4 12.97 -10.40 -20.90
CA PRO A 4 12.70 -10.67 -19.49
C PRO A 4 13.55 -9.85 -18.52
N LEU A 5 14.53 -9.07 -18.99
CA LEU A 5 15.58 -8.51 -18.12
C LEU A 5 15.03 -7.68 -16.96
N LEU A 6 13.99 -6.87 -17.19
CA LEU A 6 13.40 -6.05 -16.13
C LEU A 6 12.71 -6.92 -15.07
N ASN A 7 11.89 -7.88 -15.50
CA ASN A 7 11.20 -8.82 -14.60
C ASN A 7 12.21 -9.62 -13.75
N VAL A 8 13.29 -10.07 -14.39
CA VAL A 8 14.35 -10.85 -13.74
C VAL A 8 15.13 -9.98 -12.75
N LEU A 9 15.40 -8.71 -13.06
CA LEU A 9 16.05 -7.78 -12.13
C LEU A 9 15.17 -7.46 -10.92
N GLU A 10 13.87 -7.30 -11.12
CA GLU A 10 12.90 -7.06 -10.03
C GLU A 10 12.76 -8.28 -9.11
N ASN A 11 12.93 -9.49 -9.67
CA ASN A 11 12.97 -10.75 -8.91
C ASN A 11 14.39 -11.14 -8.45
N GLU A 12 15.32 -10.19 -8.32
CA GLU A 12 16.67 -10.44 -7.79
C GLU A 12 17.49 -11.48 -8.58
N LEU A 13 17.21 -11.60 -9.89
CA LEU A 13 17.72 -12.60 -10.84
C LEU A 13 17.14 -14.02 -10.66
N ASP A 14 16.12 -14.18 -9.82
CA ASP A 14 15.40 -15.44 -9.62
C ASP A 14 14.19 -15.61 -10.55
N TRP A 15 13.79 -16.87 -10.73
CA TRP A 15 12.63 -17.28 -11.54
C TRP A 15 11.70 -18.22 -10.74
N PRO A 16 11.15 -17.77 -9.59
CA PRO A 16 10.36 -18.63 -8.70
C PRO A 16 9.13 -19.25 -9.38
N GLU A 17 8.58 -18.58 -10.39
CA GLU A 17 7.47 -19.01 -11.23
C GLU A 17 7.80 -20.17 -12.16
N LEU A 18 9.09 -20.47 -12.35
CA LEU A 18 9.60 -21.60 -13.12
C LEU A 18 10.30 -22.67 -12.26
N SER A 19 10.41 -22.45 -10.94
CA SER A 19 11.18 -23.30 -10.03
C SER A 19 10.62 -24.72 -9.85
N SER A 20 11.48 -25.65 -9.45
CA SER A 20 11.13 -27.06 -9.20
C SER A 20 10.13 -27.29 -8.06
N THR A 21 10.01 -26.36 -7.12
CA THR A 21 9.09 -26.49 -5.98
C THR A 21 7.78 -25.75 -6.23
N THR A 22 7.85 -24.48 -6.63
CA THR A 22 6.69 -23.58 -6.69
C THR A 22 6.35 -23.08 -8.09
N GLY A 23 7.04 -23.54 -9.12
CA GLY A 23 6.78 -23.10 -10.49
C GLY A 23 5.31 -23.34 -10.88
N PHE A 24 4.70 -22.40 -11.60
CA PHE A 24 3.26 -22.43 -11.85
C PHE A 24 2.86 -21.97 -13.25
N ILE A 25 3.78 -21.37 -14.02
CA ILE A 25 3.53 -20.97 -15.40
C ILE A 25 4.32 -21.82 -16.39
N PRO A 26 3.81 -22.05 -17.61
CA PRO A 26 4.65 -22.55 -18.70
C PRO A 26 5.80 -21.58 -18.97
N ASN A 27 7.01 -22.10 -19.20
CA ASN A 27 8.19 -21.28 -19.48
C ASN A 27 7.97 -20.37 -20.70
N PRO A 28 7.87 -19.04 -20.51
CA PRO A 28 7.61 -18.10 -21.60
C PRO A 28 8.88 -17.73 -22.37
N TYR A 29 10.06 -18.10 -21.88
CA TYR A 29 11.35 -17.73 -22.46
C TYR A 29 12.22 -18.95 -22.82
N PRO A 30 11.72 -19.91 -23.61
CA PRO A 30 12.42 -21.16 -23.91
C PRO A 30 13.71 -20.98 -24.73
N LEU A 31 13.98 -19.78 -25.25
CA LEU A 31 15.21 -19.42 -25.96
C LEU A 31 16.30 -18.81 -25.06
N ILE A 32 15.95 -18.42 -23.83
CA ILE A 32 16.85 -17.75 -22.88
C ILE A 32 17.09 -18.68 -21.69
N ASN A 33 16.01 -19.24 -21.16
CA ASN A 33 16.05 -20.24 -20.11
C ASN A 33 15.50 -21.55 -20.69
N HIS A 34 16.37 -22.48 -21.08
CA HIS A 34 15.95 -23.68 -21.81
C HIS A 34 15.36 -24.72 -20.86
N GLY A 35 14.13 -25.17 -21.11
CA GLY A 35 13.49 -26.27 -20.37
C GLY A 35 12.01 -26.04 -20.08
N PRO A 36 11.23 -27.08 -19.80
CA PRO A 36 9.83 -26.92 -19.39
C PRO A 36 9.73 -26.44 -17.93
N THR A 37 8.55 -25.97 -17.55
CA THR A 37 8.20 -25.83 -16.13
C THR A 37 7.54 -27.11 -15.66
N ASP A 38 8.06 -27.67 -14.58
CA ASP A 38 7.46 -28.76 -13.81
C ASP A 38 7.78 -28.52 -12.35
N SER A 39 6.81 -28.73 -11.45
CA SER A 39 6.98 -28.40 -10.05
C SER A 39 6.17 -29.27 -9.10
N ILE A 40 6.60 -29.32 -7.84
CA ILE A 40 5.85 -29.98 -6.77
C ILE A 40 4.47 -29.35 -6.59
N TYR A 41 4.35 -28.02 -6.65
CA TYR A 41 3.07 -27.33 -6.59
C TYR A 41 2.12 -27.76 -7.73
N MET A 42 2.58 -27.78 -8.98
CA MET A 42 1.73 -28.17 -10.12
C MET A 42 1.22 -29.59 -9.96
N ARG A 43 2.06 -30.49 -9.45
CA ARG A 43 1.70 -31.89 -9.19
C ARG A 43 0.75 -32.03 -7.99
N LEU A 44 0.92 -31.25 -6.92
CA LEU A 44 -0.03 -31.16 -5.80
C LEU A 44 -1.39 -30.62 -6.25
N LYS A 45 -1.43 -29.60 -7.11
CA LYS A 45 -2.68 -29.09 -7.72
C LYS A 45 -3.32 -30.14 -8.62
N ALA A 46 -2.54 -30.88 -9.41
CA ALA A 46 -3.06 -31.94 -10.25
C ALA A 46 -3.69 -33.09 -9.43
N ARG A 47 -3.02 -33.48 -8.34
CA ARG A 47 -3.50 -34.54 -7.43
C ARG A 47 -4.75 -34.12 -6.66
N ASN A 48 -4.78 -32.88 -6.18
CA ASN A 48 -5.95 -32.28 -5.56
C ASN A 48 -6.10 -30.83 -6.01
N ARG A 49 -7.08 -30.60 -6.88
CA ARG A 49 -7.37 -29.30 -7.46
C ARG A 49 -7.64 -28.23 -6.40
N CYS A 50 -8.13 -28.58 -5.21
CA CYS A 50 -8.34 -27.64 -4.11
C CYS A 50 -7.05 -26.93 -3.64
N ASN A 51 -5.87 -27.46 -3.95
CA ASN A 51 -4.58 -26.85 -3.62
C ASN A 51 -4.21 -25.67 -4.56
N HIS A 52 -5.13 -25.24 -5.43
CA HIS A 52 -4.88 -24.12 -6.33
C HIS A 52 -4.44 -22.86 -5.57
N ARG A 53 -3.31 -22.28 -5.98
CA ARG A 53 -2.63 -21.10 -5.41
C ARG A 53 -2.04 -21.28 -4.01
N ASP A 54 -2.06 -22.49 -3.45
CA ASP A 54 -1.43 -22.76 -2.16
C ASP A 54 0.06 -23.12 -2.32
N TYR A 55 0.86 -22.13 -2.69
CA TYR A 55 2.33 -22.23 -2.75
C TYR A 55 2.97 -20.97 -2.18
N GLN A 56 4.14 -21.11 -1.57
CA GLN A 56 4.97 -20.00 -1.10
C GLN A 56 6.44 -20.33 -1.38
N ASN A 57 7.13 -19.42 -2.05
CA ASN A 57 8.58 -19.51 -2.23
C ASN A 57 9.25 -18.50 -1.31
N ILE A 58 9.87 -19.01 -0.25
CA ILE A 58 10.54 -18.21 0.79
C ILE A 58 12.07 -18.30 0.63
N ALA A 59 12.54 -18.58 -0.60
CA ALA A 59 13.96 -18.64 -0.91
C ALA A 59 14.52 -17.23 -1.17
N VAL A 60 15.77 -17.02 -0.78
CA VAL A 60 16.52 -15.78 -0.99
C VAL A 60 17.92 -16.14 -1.45
N ASN A 61 18.45 -15.41 -2.42
CA ASN A 61 19.85 -15.54 -2.83
C ASN A 61 20.79 -15.31 -1.65
N GLY A 62 21.68 -16.28 -1.40
CA GLY A 62 22.61 -16.25 -0.25
C GLY A 62 22.04 -16.78 1.08
N ALA A 63 20.80 -17.28 1.11
CA ALA A 63 20.22 -17.87 2.32
C ALA A 63 21.04 -19.08 2.82
N ARG A 64 21.33 -19.09 4.12
CA ARG A 64 22.06 -20.15 4.86
C ARG A 64 21.43 -20.35 6.23
N SER A 65 21.79 -21.41 6.96
CA SER A 65 21.15 -21.73 8.24
C SER A 65 21.12 -20.54 9.21
N GLY A 66 22.22 -19.77 9.28
CA GLY A 66 22.35 -18.61 10.16
C GLY A 66 21.64 -17.33 9.71
N SER A 67 21.03 -17.29 8.52
CA SER A 67 20.22 -16.15 8.06
C SER A 67 18.71 -16.40 8.19
N MET A 68 18.30 -17.57 8.66
CA MET A 68 16.89 -17.94 8.71
C MET A 68 16.09 -17.18 9.75
N ASP A 69 16.73 -16.56 10.75
CA ASP A 69 16.04 -15.82 11.80
C ASP A 69 15.13 -14.70 11.25
N ASP A 70 15.56 -14.04 10.17
CA ASP A 70 14.76 -13.01 9.48
C ASP A 70 13.91 -13.62 8.35
N ILE A 71 14.49 -14.50 7.54
CA ILE A 71 13.83 -15.07 6.36
C ILE A 71 12.56 -15.84 6.75
N MET A 72 12.60 -16.62 7.83
CA MET A 72 11.47 -17.44 8.27
C MET A 72 10.24 -16.61 8.66
N LEU A 73 10.42 -15.34 9.03
CA LEU A 73 9.31 -14.45 9.42
C LEU A 73 8.45 -14.04 8.23
N SER A 74 8.93 -14.21 6.99
CA SER A 74 8.14 -13.95 5.78
C SER A 74 7.17 -15.08 5.44
N LEU A 75 7.27 -16.24 6.11
CA LEU A 75 6.32 -17.33 5.98
C LEU A 75 4.95 -16.90 6.50
N PHE A 76 3.91 -17.02 5.67
CA PHE A 76 2.55 -16.70 6.08
C PHE A 76 1.71 -17.96 6.26
N ARG A 77 1.44 -18.32 7.51
CA ARG A 77 0.50 -19.40 7.84
C ARG A 77 -0.13 -19.19 9.22
N ASP A 78 -1.44 -19.32 9.31
CA ASP A 78 -2.17 -19.33 10.56
C ASP A 78 -2.33 -20.77 11.08
N PRO A 79 -1.81 -21.11 12.27
CA PRO A 79 -1.84 -22.49 12.78
C PRO A 79 -3.24 -23.03 13.09
N THR A 80 -4.25 -22.16 13.14
CA THR A 80 -5.64 -22.50 13.47
C THR A 80 -6.61 -22.36 12.32
N ALA A 81 -6.32 -21.47 11.36
CA ALA A 81 -7.22 -21.16 10.24
C ALA A 81 -6.80 -21.82 8.92
N ASP A 82 -5.51 -22.08 8.72
CA ASP A 82 -4.99 -22.53 7.42
C ASP A 82 -4.77 -24.06 7.35
N TYR A 83 -4.71 -24.57 6.12
CA TYR A 83 -4.42 -25.98 5.87
C TYR A 83 -2.93 -26.33 6.13
N PRO A 84 -2.65 -27.57 6.55
CA PRO A 84 -1.27 -28.08 6.68
C PRO A 84 -0.47 -27.97 5.39
N VAL A 85 0.85 -27.84 5.51
CA VAL A 85 1.76 -27.64 4.38
C VAL A 85 2.81 -28.73 4.25
N ILE A 86 3.32 -28.92 3.03
CA ILE A 86 4.57 -29.64 2.76
C ILE A 86 5.66 -28.59 2.58
N LEU A 87 6.63 -28.57 3.49
CA LEU A 87 7.71 -27.58 3.52
C LEU A 87 9.05 -28.27 3.28
N PHE A 88 9.81 -27.76 2.32
CA PHE A 88 11.20 -28.18 2.07
C PHE A 88 12.16 -27.15 2.66
N TYR A 89 12.88 -27.54 3.70
CA TYR A 89 13.99 -26.77 4.25
C TYR A 89 15.24 -27.12 3.43
N ALA A 90 15.49 -26.33 2.38
CA ALA A 90 16.46 -26.64 1.32
C ALA A 90 17.62 -25.62 1.26
N LEU A 91 18.38 -25.48 2.35
CA LEU A 91 19.60 -24.68 2.42
C LEU A 91 20.80 -25.50 1.92
N VAL A 92 20.85 -25.71 0.61
CA VAL A 92 21.65 -26.79 0.01
C VAL A 92 23.12 -26.44 -0.30
N GLY A 93 23.58 -25.22 -0.01
CA GLY A 93 24.90 -24.75 -0.44
C GLY A 93 25.58 -23.69 0.45
N ASN A 94 24.93 -22.57 0.74
CA ASN A 94 25.58 -21.38 1.34
C ASN A 94 26.16 -21.57 2.77
N ASP A 95 25.84 -22.66 3.45
CA ASP A 95 26.51 -23.04 4.69
C ASP A 95 27.96 -23.53 4.48
N VAL A 96 28.31 -23.96 3.26
CA VAL A 96 29.68 -24.28 2.84
C VAL A 96 30.20 -23.40 1.70
N CYS A 97 29.32 -22.70 0.99
CA CYS A 97 29.68 -21.80 -0.10
C CYS A 97 29.85 -20.36 0.36
N ASN A 98 30.99 -19.76 0.02
CA ASN A 98 31.31 -18.35 0.27
C ASN A 98 32.44 -17.89 -0.68
N GLY A 99 32.66 -16.56 -0.76
CA GLY A 99 33.69 -15.94 -1.61
C GLY A 99 35.04 -15.68 -0.92
N HIS A 100 35.21 -16.10 0.33
CA HIS A 100 36.41 -15.76 1.12
C HIS A 100 37.65 -16.57 0.69
N PRO A 101 38.87 -16.00 0.73
CA PRO A 101 40.10 -16.73 0.46
C PRO A 101 40.35 -17.92 1.40
N ASP A 102 40.02 -17.76 2.68
CA ASP A 102 40.05 -18.78 3.75
C ASP A 102 38.68 -19.46 3.87
N THR A 103 38.16 -19.95 2.74
CA THR A 103 36.78 -20.42 2.60
C THR A 103 36.35 -21.44 3.65
N ILE A 104 37.25 -22.35 4.08
CA ILE A 104 36.97 -23.41 5.06
C ILE A 104 36.63 -22.85 6.46
N ASP A 105 37.32 -21.79 6.89
CA ASP A 105 37.13 -21.18 8.20
C ASP A 105 35.80 -20.40 8.28
N HIS A 106 35.29 -19.97 7.13
CA HIS A 106 34.04 -19.24 6.97
C HIS A 106 32.81 -20.14 6.72
N MET A 107 32.99 -21.45 6.57
CA MET A 107 31.88 -22.40 6.50
C MET A 107 31.22 -22.57 7.87
N THR A 108 29.90 -22.76 7.87
CA THR A 108 29.12 -23.08 9.08
C THR A 108 29.73 -24.29 9.78
N LYS A 109 29.86 -24.22 11.10
CA LYS A 109 30.34 -25.33 11.94
C LYS A 109 29.18 -26.25 12.34
N PRO A 110 29.41 -27.55 12.61
CA PRO A 110 28.35 -28.48 13.00
C PRO A 110 27.48 -28.00 14.18
N GLU A 111 28.09 -27.39 15.19
CA GLU A 111 27.36 -26.84 16.34
C GLU A 111 26.46 -25.64 15.95
N GLN A 112 26.96 -24.76 15.07
CA GLN A 112 26.18 -23.64 14.55
C GLN A 112 25.01 -24.14 13.71
N MET A 113 25.24 -25.12 12.83
CA MET A 113 24.18 -25.74 12.03
C MET A 113 23.09 -26.35 12.91
N LYS A 114 23.48 -27.01 14.00
CA LYS A 114 22.53 -27.58 14.97
C LYS A 114 21.67 -26.48 15.59
N ASN A 115 22.29 -25.42 16.10
CA ASN A 115 21.59 -24.34 16.79
C ASN A 115 20.68 -23.56 15.83
N ASN A 116 21.20 -23.15 14.68
CA ASN A 116 20.48 -22.39 13.67
C ASN A 116 19.25 -23.16 13.16
N SER A 117 19.44 -24.41 12.75
CA SER A 117 18.35 -25.26 12.25
C SER A 117 17.30 -25.51 13.32
N LEU A 118 17.72 -25.75 14.58
CA LEU A 118 16.79 -25.96 15.68
C LEU A 118 15.97 -24.70 16.00
N THR A 119 16.53 -23.50 15.85
CA THR A 119 15.79 -22.24 15.97
C THR A 119 14.68 -22.16 14.94
N THR A 120 14.99 -22.41 13.66
CA THR A 120 13.97 -22.41 12.59
C THR A 120 12.92 -23.49 12.81
N LEU A 121 13.31 -24.71 13.19
CA LEU A 121 12.37 -25.81 13.45
C LEU A 121 11.40 -25.49 14.59
N LYS A 122 11.87 -24.82 15.66
CA LYS A 122 11.01 -24.37 16.77
C LYS A 122 10.05 -23.26 16.35
N TYR A 123 10.49 -22.35 15.50
CA TYR A 123 9.61 -21.33 14.92
C TYR A 123 8.49 -21.98 14.08
N LEU A 124 8.85 -22.89 13.18
CA LEU A 124 7.88 -23.63 12.37
C LEU A 124 6.87 -24.41 13.23
N ASP A 125 7.27 -24.92 14.40
CA ASP A 125 6.35 -25.64 15.29
C ASP A 125 5.28 -24.72 15.91
N GLN A 126 5.54 -23.42 15.95
CA GLN A 126 4.57 -22.42 16.42
C GLN A 126 3.67 -21.90 15.30
N THR A 127 4.19 -21.85 14.07
CA THR A 127 3.52 -21.23 12.92
C THR A 127 2.70 -22.23 12.10
N LEU A 128 3.18 -23.47 11.93
CA LEU A 128 2.55 -24.42 11.02
C LEU A 128 1.29 -25.08 11.63
N PRO A 129 0.21 -25.24 10.84
CA PRO A 129 -0.96 -26.00 11.26
C PRO A 129 -0.62 -27.46 11.55
N LYS A 130 -1.36 -28.05 12.50
CA LYS A 130 -1.19 -29.45 12.89
C LYS A 130 -1.44 -30.39 11.71
N GLY A 131 -0.50 -31.29 11.45
CA GLY A 131 -0.55 -32.25 10.34
C GLY A 131 0.39 -31.87 9.18
N SER A 132 1.20 -30.83 9.33
CA SER A 132 2.16 -30.42 8.31
C SER A 132 3.35 -31.39 8.21
N HIS A 133 4.14 -31.26 7.14
CA HIS A 133 5.29 -32.11 6.84
C HIS A 133 6.50 -31.25 6.50
N VAL A 134 7.62 -31.44 7.18
CA VAL A 134 8.86 -30.68 6.98
C VAL A 134 9.98 -31.63 6.55
N PHE A 135 10.63 -31.33 5.45
CA PHE A 135 11.75 -32.09 4.88
C PHE A 135 13.05 -31.29 5.00
N LEU A 136 13.96 -31.73 5.87
CA LEU A 136 15.33 -31.25 5.91
C LEU A 136 16.08 -31.86 4.73
N THR A 137 16.45 -31.02 3.75
CA THR A 137 17.17 -31.47 2.56
C THR A 137 18.67 -31.37 2.80
N ALA A 138 19.39 -32.43 2.47
CA ALA A 138 20.84 -32.45 2.56
C ALA A 138 21.50 -31.38 1.65
N LEU A 139 22.65 -30.86 2.07
CA LEU A 139 23.54 -30.08 1.24
C LEU A 139 24.03 -30.92 0.06
N ALA A 140 24.29 -30.26 -1.07
CA ALA A 140 24.76 -30.89 -2.29
C ALA A 140 26.22 -31.37 -2.19
N ASP A 141 26.62 -32.27 -3.09
CA ASP A 141 28.04 -32.51 -3.39
C ASP A 141 28.43 -31.73 -4.65
N GLY A 142 28.96 -30.52 -4.45
CA GLY A 142 29.27 -29.60 -5.54
C GLY A 142 30.50 -29.95 -6.38
N ARG A 143 31.18 -31.08 -6.13
CA ARG A 143 32.34 -31.51 -6.96
C ARG A 143 31.98 -31.68 -8.43
N VAL A 144 30.73 -32.07 -8.70
CA VAL A 144 30.19 -32.21 -10.06
C VAL A 144 30.35 -30.95 -10.91
N LEU A 145 30.36 -29.76 -10.30
CA LEU A 145 30.50 -28.49 -11.00
C LEU A 145 31.83 -28.42 -11.73
N TYR A 146 32.94 -28.56 -10.99
CA TYR A 146 34.27 -28.55 -11.59
C TYR A 146 34.46 -29.74 -12.52
N ASP A 147 34.07 -30.95 -12.09
CA ASP A 147 34.26 -32.18 -12.86
C ASP A 147 33.56 -32.12 -14.22
N SER A 148 32.38 -31.48 -14.30
CA SER A 148 31.58 -31.38 -15.52
C SER A 148 31.89 -30.15 -16.38
N LEU A 149 32.38 -29.05 -15.79
CA LEU A 149 32.51 -27.76 -16.50
C LEU A 149 33.95 -27.33 -16.80
N HIS A 150 34.96 -27.74 -16.01
CA HIS A 150 36.27 -27.08 -16.01
C HIS A 150 36.97 -26.95 -17.37
N THR A 151 36.81 -27.93 -18.28
CA THR A 151 37.38 -27.90 -19.65
C THR A 151 36.49 -27.23 -20.69
N ARG A 152 35.23 -26.96 -20.36
CA ARG A 152 34.24 -26.39 -21.28
C ARG A 152 34.44 -24.88 -21.41
N ILE A 153 34.04 -24.34 -22.56
CA ILE A 153 34.10 -22.92 -22.85
C ILE A 153 32.91 -22.21 -22.19
N HIS A 154 33.19 -21.20 -21.36
CA HIS A 154 32.19 -20.33 -20.75
C HIS A 154 31.53 -19.44 -21.83
N PRO A 155 30.25 -19.03 -21.71
CA PRO A 155 29.58 -18.18 -22.69
C PRO A 155 30.38 -16.94 -23.12
N ILE A 156 31.09 -16.28 -22.20
CA ILE A 156 31.94 -15.12 -22.50
C ILE A 156 33.14 -15.44 -23.41
N GLY A 157 33.62 -16.68 -23.40
CA GLY A 157 34.70 -17.17 -24.25
C GLY A 157 34.22 -17.83 -25.54
N SER A 158 32.91 -17.98 -25.75
CA SER A 158 32.35 -18.77 -26.86
C SER A 158 32.72 -18.25 -28.24
N LEU A 159 32.94 -16.93 -28.39
CA LEU A 159 33.30 -16.32 -29.67
C LEU A 159 34.72 -16.69 -30.13
N ARG A 160 35.67 -16.85 -29.19
CA ARG A 160 37.10 -17.06 -29.49
C ARG A 160 37.65 -18.38 -28.95
N ASN A 161 36.83 -19.16 -28.25
CA ASN A 161 37.21 -20.37 -27.53
C ASN A 161 38.40 -20.14 -26.57
N ASP A 162 38.41 -19.01 -25.87
CA ASP A 162 39.54 -18.51 -25.08
C ASP A 162 39.30 -18.42 -23.58
N VAL A 163 38.08 -18.71 -23.10
CA VAL A 163 37.74 -18.71 -21.67
C VAL A 163 37.05 -20.01 -21.29
N THR A 164 37.74 -20.86 -20.54
CA THR A 164 37.13 -22.06 -19.92
C THR A 164 36.44 -21.74 -18.60
N TYR A 165 35.58 -22.62 -18.09
CA TYR A 165 35.04 -22.46 -16.73
C TYR A 165 36.15 -22.50 -15.66
N ALA A 166 37.24 -23.26 -15.86
CA ALA A 166 38.39 -23.19 -14.97
C ALA A 166 38.98 -21.77 -14.89
N ASN A 167 39.14 -21.09 -16.03
CA ASN A 167 39.60 -19.70 -16.06
C ASN A 167 38.61 -18.74 -15.39
N PHE A 168 37.30 -18.96 -15.61
CA PHE A 168 36.24 -18.18 -14.98
C PHE A 168 36.24 -18.34 -13.45
N TYR A 169 36.35 -19.57 -12.95
CA TYR A 169 36.44 -19.86 -11.52
C TYR A 169 37.69 -19.24 -10.88
N ASP A 170 38.87 -19.42 -11.49
CA ASP A 170 40.11 -18.83 -10.99
C ASP A 170 40.01 -17.29 -10.95
N TYR A 171 39.36 -16.67 -11.94
CA TYR A 171 39.11 -15.22 -11.97
C TYR A 171 38.17 -14.77 -10.84
N PHE A 172 37.05 -15.46 -10.62
CA PHE A 172 36.09 -15.12 -9.57
C PHE A 172 36.67 -15.32 -8.17
N ASN A 173 37.44 -16.39 -7.96
CA ASN A 173 38.16 -16.65 -6.72
C ASN A 173 39.22 -15.55 -6.46
N CYS A 174 39.93 -15.11 -7.49
CA CYS A 174 40.90 -14.00 -7.39
C CYS A 174 40.22 -12.69 -6.96
N LEU A 175 39.00 -12.44 -7.43
CA LEU A 175 38.22 -11.26 -7.10
C LEU A 175 37.47 -11.35 -5.76
N GLN A 176 37.44 -12.54 -5.13
CA GLN A 176 36.69 -12.81 -3.90
C GLN A 176 35.17 -12.59 -4.05
N VAL A 177 34.66 -12.83 -5.26
CA VAL A 177 33.22 -12.73 -5.59
C VAL A 177 32.65 -14.05 -6.09
N SER A 178 33.41 -15.13 -5.94
CA SER A 178 32.93 -16.49 -6.24
C SER A 178 31.74 -16.82 -5.35
N PRO A 179 30.62 -17.35 -5.90
CA PRO A 179 29.50 -17.78 -5.08
C PRO A 179 29.88 -19.00 -4.23
N CYS A 180 30.89 -19.78 -4.65
CA CYS A 180 31.39 -20.91 -3.87
C CYS A 180 32.87 -21.20 -4.13
N THR A 181 33.77 -20.47 -3.48
CA THR A 181 35.24 -20.67 -3.58
C THR A 181 35.68 -22.10 -3.27
N GLY A 182 34.94 -22.82 -2.42
CA GLY A 182 35.21 -24.21 -2.07
C GLY A 182 35.09 -25.18 -3.25
N TRP A 183 33.91 -25.23 -3.90
CA TRP A 183 33.63 -26.17 -5.00
C TRP A 183 34.03 -25.65 -6.39
N MET A 184 33.93 -24.34 -6.64
CA MET A 184 34.36 -23.71 -7.90
C MET A 184 35.87 -23.41 -7.85
N ASN A 185 36.68 -24.46 -7.67
CA ASN A 185 38.12 -24.32 -7.43
C ASN A 185 38.91 -25.36 -8.23
N SER A 186 40.02 -24.94 -8.85
CA SER A 186 40.96 -25.86 -9.51
C SER A 186 41.67 -26.81 -8.53
N ASN A 187 41.81 -26.41 -7.27
CA ASN A 187 42.38 -27.25 -6.22
C ASN A 187 41.39 -28.33 -5.75
N GLU A 188 41.64 -29.58 -6.13
CA GLU A 188 40.84 -30.75 -5.73
C GLU A 188 40.76 -30.93 -4.21
N THR A 189 41.82 -30.59 -3.48
CA THR A 189 41.82 -30.69 -2.01
C THR A 189 40.77 -29.76 -1.41
N MET A 190 40.63 -28.54 -1.95
CA MET A 190 39.61 -27.60 -1.49
C MET A 190 38.19 -28.11 -1.76
N ARG A 191 37.97 -28.69 -2.95
CA ARG A 191 36.67 -29.28 -3.30
C ARG A 191 36.31 -30.44 -2.38
N ASN A 192 37.25 -31.33 -2.09
CA ASN A 192 37.04 -32.46 -1.19
C ASN A 192 36.78 -31.99 0.26
N LEU A 193 37.55 -31.04 0.79
CA LEU A 193 37.32 -30.49 2.13
C LEU A 193 35.96 -29.78 2.26
N THR A 194 35.50 -29.11 1.20
CA THR A 194 34.17 -28.49 1.16
C THR A 194 33.07 -29.56 1.22
N THR A 195 33.21 -30.64 0.45
CA THR A 195 32.28 -31.78 0.50
C THR A 195 32.33 -32.50 1.85
N ASP A 196 33.51 -32.63 2.47
CA ASP A 196 33.65 -33.21 3.81
C ASP A 196 32.87 -32.38 4.84
N ARG A 197 33.00 -31.05 4.83
CA ARG A 197 32.18 -30.18 5.69
C ARG A 197 30.69 -30.32 5.39
N ALA A 198 30.28 -30.38 4.12
CA ALA A 198 28.88 -30.57 3.77
C ALA A 198 28.32 -31.88 4.35
N ASN A 199 29.10 -32.97 4.33
CA ASN A 199 28.75 -34.26 4.93
C ASN A 199 28.66 -34.19 6.46
N GLU A 200 29.54 -33.43 7.12
CA GLU A 200 29.43 -33.16 8.56
C GLU A 200 28.11 -32.44 8.89
N LEU A 201 27.75 -31.40 8.13
CA LEU A 201 26.50 -30.65 8.33
C LEU A 201 25.25 -31.50 8.01
N ASN A 202 25.32 -32.34 6.99
CA ASN A 202 24.29 -33.32 6.64
C ASN A 202 24.02 -34.29 7.79
N SER A 203 25.07 -34.77 8.45
CA SER A 203 24.95 -35.64 9.63
C SER A 203 24.22 -34.96 10.78
N ILE A 204 24.42 -33.65 10.97
CA ILE A 204 23.70 -32.85 11.98
C ILE A 204 22.21 -32.72 11.64
N LEU A 205 21.86 -32.43 10.38
CA LEU A 205 20.45 -32.37 9.94
C LEU A 205 19.76 -33.72 10.12
N GLN A 206 20.44 -34.82 9.77
CA GLN A 206 19.93 -36.17 9.96
C GLN A 206 19.70 -36.47 11.45
N GLN A 207 20.66 -36.14 12.31
CA GLN A 207 20.53 -36.28 13.76
C GLN A 207 19.32 -35.47 14.28
N LEU A 208 19.18 -34.21 13.88
CA LEU A 208 18.06 -33.35 14.28
C LEU A 208 16.70 -33.94 13.89
N SER A 209 16.60 -34.55 12.72
CA SER A 209 15.34 -35.20 12.27
C SER A 209 14.87 -36.33 13.18
N THR A 210 15.79 -36.93 13.95
CA THR A 210 15.49 -37.99 14.91
C THR A 210 15.34 -37.48 16.34
N GLU A 211 16.15 -36.51 16.76
CA GLU A 211 16.19 -35.98 18.12
C GLU A 211 15.06 -35.00 18.42
N TYR A 212 14.72 -34.12 17.47
CA TYR A 212 13.71 -33.09 17.67
C TYR A 212 12.33 -33.61 17.26
N GLN A 213 11.38 -33.56 18.19
CA GLN A 213 10.01 -34.07 18.01
C GLN A 213 9.01 -32.90 18.05
N PRO A 214 8.70 -32.28 16.89
CA PRO A 214 7.74 -31.19 16.80
C PRO A 214 6.31 -31.67 17.06
N LYS A 215 5.44 -30.75 17.50
CA LYS A 215 4.05 -31.05 17.84
C LYS A 215 3.10 -30.92 16.65
N ASN A 216 3.38 -29.97 15.76
CA ASN A 216 2.46 -29.60 14.68
C ASN A 216 2.82 -30.21 13.33
N TYR A 217 4.02 -30.74 13.15
CA TYR A 217 4.43 -31.37 11.90
C TYR A 217 5.23 -32.65 12.11
N LYS A 218 5.35 -33.46 11.06
CA LYS A 218 6.33 -34.56 10.99
C LYS A 218 7.59 -34.07 10.32
N LEU A 219 8.74 -34.40 10.90
CA LEU A 219 10.06 -34.01 10.42
C LEU A 219 10.74 -35.19 9.71
N TYR A 220 11.29 -34.94 8.53
CA TYR A 220 11.99 -35.91 7.71
C TYR A 220 13.37 -35.39 7.32
N TYR A 221 14.32 -36.30 7.11
CA TYR A 221 15.59 -36.02 6.46
C TYR A 221 15.60 -36.70 5.10
N VAL A 222 16.02 -35.96 4.06
CA VAL A 222 16.13 -36.48 2.70
C VAL A 222 17.46 -36.06 2.07
N ASP A 223 18.02 -36.95 1.27
CA ASP A 223 19.20 -36.65 0.48
C ASP A 223 18.89 -35.57 -0.57
N ASN A 224 19.94 -34.86 -1.00
CA ASN A 224 19.79 -33.83 -2.02
C ASN A 224 19.39 -34.50 -3.36
N PRO A 225 18.26 -34.11 -3.97
CA PRO A 225 17.76 -34.76 -5.18
C PRO A 225 18.69 -34.57 -6.40
N ILE A 226 19.57 -33.57 -6.39
CA ILE A 226 20.41 -33.24 -7.55
C ILE A 226 21.31 -34.41 -7.99
N ASN A 227 21.80 -35.21 -7.03
CA ASN A 227 22.65 -36.37 -7.35
C ASN A 227 21.89 -37.45 -8.11
N GLN A 228 20.63 -37.70 -7.71
CA GLN A 228 19.77 -38.64 -8.41
C GLN A 228 19.43 -38.11 -9.82
N VAL A 229 19.06 -36.83 -9.93
CA VAL A 229 18.78 -36.16 -11.20
C VAL A 229 19.95 -36.27 -12.18
N LEU A 230 21.17 -35.93 -11.74
CA LEU A 230 22.37 -35.98 -12.56
C LEU A 230 22.68 -37.40 -13.04
N ASN A 231 22.54 -38.40 -12.16
CA ASN A 231 22.80 -39.79 -12.50
C ASN A 231 21.75 -40.37 -13.45
N GLU A 232 20.47 -40.03 -13.27
CA GLU A 232 19.41 -40.46 -14.18
C GLU A 232 19.52 -39.81 -15.55
N TYR A 233 19.87 -38.53 -15.60
CA TYR A 233 20.07 -37.82 -16.86
C TYR A 233 21.25 -38.39 -17.67
N GLU A 234 22.38 -38.68 -16.99
CA GLU A 234 23.54 -39.33 -17.60
C GLU A 234 23.20 -40.76 -18.09
N LYS A 235 22.45 -41.54 -17.30
CA LYS A 235 21.97 -42.88 -17.72
C LYS A 235 21.10 -42.84 -18.97
N ASN A 236 20.34 -41.77 -19.17
CA ASN A 236 19.49 -41.56 -20.34
C ASN A 236 20.24 -40.94 -21.53
N GLY A 237 21.57 -40.87 -21.48
CA GLY A 237 22.42 -40.41 -22.57
C GLY A 237 22.69 -38.90 -22.59
N GLY A 238 22.18 -38.16 -21.60
CA GLY A 238 22.52 -36.75 -21.38
C GLY A 238 23.92 -36.57 -20.78
N GLN A 239 24.35 -35.32 -20.64
CA GLN A 239 25.61 -34.97 -19.97
C GLN A 239 25.36 -34.05 -18.78
N LYS A 240 26.02 -34.30 -17.64
CA LYS A 240 25.78 -33.57 -16.38
C LYS A 240 25.88 -32.04 -16.50
N TRP A 241 26.80 -31.54 -17.33
CA TRP A 241 26.96 -30.10 -17.58
C TRP A 241 25.73 -29.44 -18.23
N GLU A 242 24.87 -30.20 -18.92
CA GLU A 242 23.66 -29.68 -19.57
C GLU A 242 22.57 -29.30 -18.58
N LEU A 243 22.71 -29.69 -17.31
CA LEU A 243 21.78 -29.35 -16.23
C LEU A 243 22.27 -28.17 -15.37
N LEU A 244 23.44 -27.61 -15.66
CA LEU A 244 24.02 -26.48 -14.93
C LEU A 244 23.73 -25.18 -15.66
N GLU A 245 23.55 -24.10 -14.90
CA GLU A 245 23.36 -22.74 -15.42
C GLU A 245 24.64 -22.29 -16.15
N PRO A 246 24.56 -21.95 -17.44
CA PRO A 246 25.75 -21.69 -18.22
C PRO A 246 26.46 -20.39 -17.82
N VAL A 247 25.76 -19.41 -17.25
CA VAL A 247 26.34 -18.10 -16.94
C VAL A 247 27.09 -18.08 -15.60
N ASP A 248 26.57 -18.73 -14.57
CA ASP A 248 27.27 -18.80 -13.28
C ASP A 248 28.12 -20.07 -13.14
N GLY A 249 27.80 -21.13 -13.90
CA GLY A 249 28.49 -22.42 -13.80
C GLY A 249 28.38 -23.04 -12.41
N PHE A 250 27.28 -22.78 -11.69
CA PHE A 250 27.09 -23.15 -10.29
C PHE A 250 25.68 -23.71 -10.04
N HIS A 251 24.62 -22.99 -10.42
CA HIS A 251 23.25 -23.41 -10.11
C HIS A 251 22.72 -24.45 -11.11
N SER A 252 21.63 -25.14 -10.75
CA SER A 252 20.88 -26.00 -11.68
C SER A 252 20.00 -25.15 -12.59
N ASN A 253 20.06 -25.39 -13.89
CA ASN A 253 19.21 -24.71 -14.87
C ASN A 253 17.78 -25.24 -14.92
N GLN A 254 16.94 -24.66 -15.77
CA GLN A 254 15.52 -25.01 -15.88
C GLN A 254 15.24 -26.48 -16.25
N ILE A 255 16.07 -27.13 -17.08
CA ILE A 255 15.94 -28.58 -17.33
C ILE A 255 16.20 -29.34 -16.03
N GLY A 256 17.27 -28.99 -15.33
CA GLY A 256 17.60 -29.59 -14.03
C GLY A 256 16.53 -29.34 -12.97
N GLN A 257 15.90 -28.16 -12.95
CA GLN A 257 14.77 -27.85 -12.06
C GLN A 257 13.56 -28.75 -12.37
N ALA A 258 13.14 -28.87 -13.63
CA ALA A 258 12.03 -29.74 -14.00
C ALA A 258 12.28 -31.22 -13.65
N LEU A 259 13.50 -31.71 -13.90
CA LEU A 259 13.88 -33.08 -13.51
C LEU A 259 13.95 -33.26 -11.99
N THR A 260 14.36 -32.23 -11.25
CA THR A 260 14.35 -32.23 -9.78
C THR A 260 12.92 -32.37 -9.25
N ALA A 261 11.97 -31.62 -9.80
CA ALA A 261 10.56 -31.73 -9.43
C ALA A 261 10.03 -33.16 -9.66
N LYS A 262 10.35 -33.75 -10.81
CA LYS A 262 9.98 -35.13 -11.14
C LYS A 262 10.55 -36.13 -10.13
N VAL A 263 11.86 -36.08 -9.87
CA VAL A 263 12.54 -37.01 -8.96
C VAL A 263 12.01 -36.87 -7.53
N VAL A 264 11.85 -35.64 -7.04
CA VAL A 264 11.30 -35.38 -5.70
C VAL A 264 9.87 -35.92 -5.61
N TRP A 265 9.04 -35.73 -6.64
CA TRP A 265 7.68 -36.27 -6.66
C TRP A 265 7.65 -37.80 -6.61
N GLU A 266 8.43 -38.48 -7.44
CA GLU A 266 8.52 -39.95 -7.45
C GLU A 266 9.00 -40.50 -6.10
N ASN A 267 9.94 -39.81 -5.44
CA ASN A 267 10.41 -40.15 -4.11
C ASN A 267 9.32 -39.96 -3.05
N LEU A 268 8.50 -38.90 -3.14
CA LEU A 268 7.36 -38.69 -2.24
C LEU A 268 6.29 -39.76 -2.44
N GLU A 269 5.95 -40.11 -3.68
CA GLU A 269 4.96 -41.17 -3.97
C GLU A 269 5.42 -42.55 -3.48
N THR A 270 6.72 -42.84 -3.61
CA THR A 270 7.27 -44.16 -3.25
C THR A 270 7.51 -44.29 -1.75
N ASN A 271 8.13 -43.28 -1.13
CA ASN A 271 8.65 -43.38 0.23
C ASN A 271 7.74 -42.71 1.27
N TYR A 272 6.94 -41.73 0.85
CA TYR A 272 6.12 -40.91 1.76
C TYR A 272 4.69 -40.67 1.22
N PRO A 273 3.96 -41.71 0.75
CA PRO A 273 2.69 -41.53 0.04
C PRO A 273 1.62 -40.80 0.86
N ASP A 274 1.64 -40.95 2.19
CA ASP A 274 0.70 -40.28 3.10
C ASP A 274 0.83 -38.75 3.07
N VAL A 275 2.01 -38.22 2.74
CA VAL A 275 2.30 -36.77 2.72
C VAL A 275 1.53 -36.07 1.60
N LEU A 276 1.33 -36.75 0.47
CA LEU A 276 0.67 -36.19 -0.71
C LEU A 276 -0.86 -36.19 -0.60
N GLY A 277 -1.41 -36.92 0.38
CA GLY A 277 -2.84 -37.16 0.50
C GLY A 277 -3.42 -38.03 -0.64
N PRO A 278 -4.72 -38.35 -0.56
CA PRO A 278 -5.41 -39.07 -1.64
C PRO A 278 -5.62 -38.17 -2.86
N GLU A 279 -5.73 -38.79 -4.02
CA GLU A 279 -6.25 -38.08 -5.21
C GLU A 279 -7.70 -37.65 -4.96
N ASN A 280 -8.03 -36.39 -5.24
CA ASN A 280 -9.37 -35.88 -4.99
C ASN A 280 -10.35 -36.45 -6.04
N PRO A 281 -11.34 -37.26 -5.63
CA PRO A 281 -12.28 -37.90 -6.57
C PRO A 281 -13.18 -36.89 -7.29
N ASN A 282 -13.21 -35.64 -6.85
CA ASN A 282 -13.94 -34.56 -7.48
C ASN A 282 -13.08 -33.70 -8.41
N ASN A 283 -11.81 -34.03 -8.68
CA ASN A 283 -10.95 -33.25 -9.58
C ASN A 283 -11.63 -32.98 -10.94
N SER A 284 -12.18 -34.01 -11.59
CA SER A 284 -12.90 -33.83 -12.86
C SER A 284 -14.15 -32.97 -12.73
N LYS A 285 -14.86 -33.04 -11.60
CA LYS A 285 -16.02 -32.18 -11.33
C LYS A 285 -15.60 -30.73 -11.06
N ILE A 286 -14.51 -30.53 -10.32
CA ILE A 286 -13.93 -29.21 -10.04
C ILE A 286 -13.50 -28.57 -11.35
N GLU A 287 -12.83 -29.31 -12.23
CA GLU A 287 -12.48 -28.82 -13.57
C GLU A 287 -13.71 -28.56 -14.45
N GLN A 288 -14.72 -29.42 -14.39
CA GLN A 288 -15.95 -29.21 -15.15
C GLN A 288 -16.71 -27.95 -14.70
N ILE A 289 -16.74 -27.68 -13.39
CA ILE A 289 -17.49 -26.56 -12.80
C ILE A 289 -16.68 -25.26 -12.83
N PHE A 290 -15.40 -25.33 -12.51
CA PHE A 290 -14.50 -24.20 -12.25
C PHE A 290 -13.38 -24.06 -13.29
N GLY A 291 -13.32 -24.91 -14.32
CA GLY A 291 -12.31 -24.84 -15.37
C GLY A 291 -10.89 -24.93 -14.81
N ALA A 292 -10.06 -23.93 -15.14
CA ALA A 292 -8.70 -23.78 -14.64
C ALA A 292 -8.63 -23.46 -13.11
N GLN A 293 -9.78 -23.26 -12.46
CA GLN A 293 -9.98 -22.84 -11.07
C GLN A 293 -9.50 -21.43 -10.75
N GLU A 294 -9.16 -20.72 -11.81
CA GLU A 294 -9.26 -19.28 -11.91
C GLU A 294 -10.73 -18.95 -11.63
N ILE A 295 -11.00 -17.84 -10.95
CA ILE A 295 -12.37 -17.48 -10.55
C ILE A 295 -13.23 -17.42 -11.81
N LEU A 296 -13.94 -18.51 -12.13
CA LEU A 296 -14.94 -18.51 -13.18
C LEU A 296 -16.10 -17.67 -12.66
N GLY A 297 -16.31 -16.53 -13.31
CA GLY A 297 -17.66 -16.24 -13.79
C GLY A 297 -18.16 -17.50 -14.51
N TYR A 298 -19.01 -18.26 -13.80
CA TYR A 298 -19.87 -19.39 -14.17
C TYR A 298 -19.52 -20.25 -15.41
N PRO A 299 -19.68 -21.60 -15.34
CA PRO A 299 -19.60 -22.44 -16.54
C PRO A 299 -20.71 -22.05 -17.53
N PRO A 300 -20.50 -22.16 -18.86
CA PRO A 300 -21.57 -21.99 -19.82
C PRO A 300 -22.58 -23.12 -19.62
N CYS A 301 -23.78 -22.78 -19.15
CA CYS A 301 -24.92 -23.68 -19.21
C CYS A 301 -25.10 -24.13 -20.66
N LYS A 302 -24.81 -25.40 -20.93
CA LYS A 302 -25.31 -26.08 -22.12
C LYS A 302 -26.83 -25.92 -22.12
N LEU A 303 -27.34 -25.18 -23.10
CA LEU A 303 -28.75 -25.16 -23.47
C LEU A 303 -29.20 -26.60 -23.71
N PHE A 304 -29.83 -27.22 -22.72
CA PHE A 304 -30.77 -28.30 -22.99
C PHE A 304 -32.03 -27.65 -23.54
N THR A 305 -32.20 -27.72 -24.85
CA THR A 305 -33.50 -27.46 -25.49
C THR A 305 -34.47 -28.54 -25.01
N SER A 306 -35.41 -28.17 -24.15
CA SER A 306 -36.64 -28.93 -23.97
C SER A 306 -37.77 -28.14 -24.62
N GLN A 307 -38.43 -28.81 -25.54
CA GLN A 307 -39.58 -28.34 -26.29
C GLN A 307 -40.76 -28.05 -25.35
N GLU A 308 -41.57 -27.12 -25.82
CA GLU A 308 -42.92 -26.76 -25.36
C GLU A 308 -43.73 -27.93 -24.79
N SER A 309 -44.43 -27.68 -23.68
CA SER A 309 -45.87 -27.94 -23.59
C SER A 309 -46.47 -27.29 -22.35
N ASP A 310 -47.59 -26.61 -22.60
CA ASP A 310 -48.56 -26.09 -21.64
C ASP A 310 -48.99 -27.14 -20.60
N ASP A 311 -49.23 -26.73 -19.34
CA ASP A 311 -50.59 -26.67 -18.81
C ASP A 311 -50.65 -26.08 -17.37
N HIS A 312 -51.86 -25.66 -17.04
CA HIS A 312 -52.33 -24.89 -15.90
C HIS A 312 -52.28 -25.50 -14.48
N ARG A 313 -52.31 -24.56 -13.50
CA ARG A 313 -53.12 -24.54 -12.25
C ARG A 313 -52.66 -25.25 -10.96
N HIS A 314 -52.80 -24.43 -9.90
CA HIS A 314 -53.33 -24.69 -8.54
C HIS A 314 -52.42 -25.12 -7.38
N SER A 315 -52.41 -24.22 -6.39
CA SER A 315 -52.43 -24.39 -4.93
C SER A 315 -52.56 -25.82 -4.36
N ASN A 316 -51.70 -26.16 -3.39
CA ASN A 316 -52.08 -26.26 -1.98
C ASN A 316 -50.93 -26.77 -1.10
N THR A 317 -50.88 -26.20 0.09
CA THR A 317 -50.22 -26.69 1.30
C THR A 317 -50.72 -28.08 1.70
N ASN A 318 -49.84 -28.96 2.22
CA ASN A 318 -50.16 -29.90 3.29
C ASN A 318 -48.92 -30.44 4.02
N PHE A 319 -49.05 -30.48 5.34
CA PHE A 319 -48.15 -31.06 6.35
C PHE A 319 -48.19 -32.59 6.35
N ILE A 320 -47.07 -33.24 6.69
CA ILE A 320 -47.03 -34.54 7.38
C ILE A 320 -45.86 -34.55 8.38
N GLU A 321 -46.15 -34.84 9.65
CA GLU A 321 -45.18 -35.13 10.71
C GLU A 321 -44.91 -36.65 10.84
N ASN A 322 -43.62 -36.96 10.99
CA ASN A 322 -42.87 -38.02 11.71
C ASN A 322 -43.53 -39.34 12.22
N GLU A 323 -42.83 -40.44 11.94
CA GLU A 323 -42.48 -41.55 12.87
C GLU A 323 -41.00 -41.88 12.52
N ASP A 324 -39.98 -41.77 13.38
CA ASP A 324 -39.63 -42.72 14.45
C ASP A 324 -38.69 -42.04 15.46
N GLY A 325 -39.04 -42.07 16.74
CA GLY A 325 -38.26 -41.46 17.82
C GLY A 325 -37.11 -42.35 18.30
N THR A 326 -35.88 -41.85 18.23
CA THR A 326 -34.92 -41.83 19.36
C THR A 326 -33.73 -40.93 19.03
N SER A 327 -33.34 -40.12 20.02
CA SER A 327 -32.51 -38.92 19.90
C SER A 327 -31.05 -39.13 20.29
N LEU A 328 -30.12 -38.44 19.62
CA LEU A 328 -29.00 -37.72 20.26
C LEU A 328 -28.31 -36.75 19.28
N GLY A 329 -28.28 -35.46 19.65
CA GLY A 329 -27.31 -34.47 19.16
C GLY A 329 -27.74 -33.56 18.01
N ARG A 330 -28.44 -32.46 18.33
CA ARG A 330 -28.73 -31.35 17.38
C ARG A 330 -27.42 -30.73 16.84
N LEU A 331 -27.09 -31.03 15.59
CA LEU A 331 -26.33 -30.14 14.71
C LEU A 331 -27.17 -28.87 14.51
N LYS A 332 -26.73 -27.74 15.08
CA LYS A 332 -27.23 -26.42 14.70
C LYS A 332 -26.82 -26.17 13.25
N ARG A 333 -27.76 -26.38 12.33
CA ARG A 333 -27.77 -25.77 11.00
C ARG A 333 -27.63 -24.26 11.19
N TRP A 334 -26.47 -23.71 10.89
CA TRP A 334 -26.38 -22.32 10.47
C TRP A 334 -26.84 -22.28 9.02
N THR A 335 -28.14 -22.03 8.85
CA THR A 335 -28.65 -21.50 7.59
C THR A 335 -28.06 -20.11 7.46
N VAL A 336 -26.93 -19.99 6.75
CA VAL A 336 -26.49 -18.70 6.26
C VAL A 336 -27.44 -18.34 5.13
N VAL A 337 -28.43 -17.51 5.46
CA VAL A 337 -29.15 -16.70 4.48
C VAL A 337 -28.12 -15.71 3.94
N LEU A 338 -27.39 -16.11 2.89
CA LEU A 338 -26.70 -15.16 2.03
C LEU A 338 -27.74 -14.59 1.10
N THR A 339 -28.31 -13.47 1.52
CA THR A 339 -29.05 -12.55 0.67
C THR A 339 -28.16 -12.25 -0.55
N GLN A 340 -28.59 -12.71 -1.71
CA GLN A 340 -27.99 -12.34 -2.99
C GLN A 340 -28.06 -10.81 -3.13
N LEU A 341 -26.92 -10.13 -3.12
CA LEU A 341 -26.76 -8.91 -3.91
C LEU A 341 -25.94 -9.26 -5.15
N ARG A 342 -26.61 -9.13 -6.29
CA ARG A 342 -26.02 -9.14 -7.62
C ARG A 342 -25.14 -7.89 -7.75
N CYS A 343 -23.90 -8.05 -8.22
CA CYS A 343 -23.23 -7.03 -9.03
C CYS A 343 -22.63 -7.73 -10.24
N VAL A 344 -23.40 -7.74 -11.32
CA VAL A 344 -22.84 -7.77 -12.67
C VAL A 344 -22.40 -6.32 -12.92
N VAL A 345 -21.11 -6.03 -12.90
CA VAL A 345 -20.64 -4.76 -13.47
C VAL A 345 -20.73 -4.95 -14.99
N ASN A 346 -21.83 -4.44 -15.57
CA ASN A 346 -21.89 -4.20 -17.00
C ASN A 346 -20.91 -3.05 -17.27
N ILE A 347 -19.71 -3.37 -17.75
CA ILE A 347 -18.69 -2.40 -18.13
C ILE A 347 -19.04 -1.90 -19.54
N ASP A 348 -19.77 -0.79 -19.58
CA ASP A 348 -20.00 -0.02 -20.79
C ASP A 348 -18.76 0.83 -21.13
N ARG A 349 -18.77 1.50 -22.29
CA ARG A 349 -17.67 2.35 -22.81
C ARG A 349 -17.30 3.57 -21.93
N GLU A 350 -17.88 3.69 -20.74
CA GLU A 350 -17.86 4.88 -19.87
C GLU A 350 -16.76 4.87 -18.78
N ASP A 351 -16.04 3.76 -18.58
CA ASP A 351 -15.06 3.63 -17.48
C ASP A 351 -13.63 4.15 -17.79
N CYS A 352 -13.46 4.80 -18.95
CA CYS A 352 -12.22 5.45 -19.34
C CYS A 352 -12.37 6.98 -19.33
N THR A 353 -11.44 7.66 -18.67
CA THR A 353 -11.43 9.12 -18.53
C THR A 353 -10.03 9.68 -18.81
N ASP A 354 -9.90 10.99 -19.03
CA ASP A 354 -8.57 11.59 -19.29
C ASP A 354 -7.78 11.76 -17.99
N VAL A 355 -8.48 12.05 -16.88
CA VAL A 355 -7.86 12.32 -15.57
C VAL A 355 -8.67 11.69 -14.43
N ILE A 356 -8.02 10.92 -13.56
CA ILE A 356 -8.61 10.45 -12.29
C ILE A 356 -8.04 11.26 -11.14
N ILE A 357 -8.89 11.91 -10.35
CA ILE A 357 -8.49 12.70 -9.18
C ILE A 357 -8.85 11.92 -7.91
N ILE A 358 -7.85 11.61 -7.09
CA ILE A 358 -8.02 10.90 -5.82
C ILE A 358 -7.98 11.92 -4.69
N GLY A 359 -9.14 12.20 -4.11
CA GLY A 359 -9.32 13.20 -3.05
C GLY A 359 -10.26 14.31 -3.48
N ASN A 360 -11.41 14.43 -2.80
CA ASN A 360 -12.44 15.44 -3.07
C ASN A 360 -12.38 16.65 -2.11
N GLY A 361 -11.19 16.97 -1.61
CA GLY A 361 -10.92 18.18 -0.84
C GLY A 361 -10.86 19.45 -1.71
N PRO A 362 -10.56 20.63 -1.13
CA PRO A 362 -10.53 21.90 -1.87
C PRO A 362 -9.58 21.89 -3.08
N SER A 363 -8.42 21.23 -2.97
CA SER A 363 -7.49 21.01 -4.09
C SER A 363 -8.13 20.25 -5.25
N GLY A 364 -8.76 19.10 -4.97
CA GLY A 364 -9.47 18.31 -5.98
C GLY A 364 -10.69 19.03 -6.56
N ILE A 365 -11.40 19.82 -5.75
CA ILE A 365 -12.53 20.63 -6.21
C ILE A 365 -12.08 21.71 -7.18
N CYS A 366 -11.01 22.44 -6.84
CA CYS A 366 -10.45 23.47 -7.71
C CYS A 366 -9.97 22.89 -9.03
N LEU A 367 -9.30 21.73 -9.02
CA LEU A 367 -8.88 21.06 -10.24
C LEU A 367 -10.07 20.64 -11.10
N SER A 368 -11.08 19.99 -10.50
CA SER A 368 -12.30 19.62 -11.23
C SER A 368 -13.03 20.82 -11.82
N PHE A 369 -13.05 21.96 -11.13
CA PHE A 369 -13.62 23.20 -11.62
C PHE A 369 -12.93 23.69 -12.91
N LEU A 370 -11.59 23.72 -12.93
CA LEU A 370 -10.79 24.08 -14.10
C LEU A 370 -10.96 23.07 -15.25
N LEU A 371 -10.86 21.77 -14.96
CA LEU A 371 -11.02 20.69 -15.95
C LEU A 371 -12.44 20.61 -16.53
N SER A 372 -13.46 21.13 -15.82
CA SER A 372 -14.83 21.27 -16.33
C SER A 372 -14.98 22.43 -17.34
N GLY A 373 -13.89 23.10 -17.72
CA GLY A 373 -13.89 24.17 -18.71
C GLY A 373 -14.04 25.58 -18.12
N ASN A 374 -13.95 25.76 -16.80
CA ASN A 374 -13.96 27.10 -16.20
C ASN A 374 -12.55 27.69 -16.24
N ARG A 375 -12.36 28.75 -17.04
CA ARG A 375 -11.04 29.27 -17.35
C ARG A 375 -10.83 30.67 -16.77
N PRO A 376 -9.68 30.93 -16.12
CA PRO A 376 -9.34 32.25 -15.58
C PRO A 376 -8.77 33.17 -16.66
N TYR A 377 -9.24 34.41 -16.69
CA TYR A 377 -8.76 35.49 -17.55
C TYR A 377 -8.38 36.70 -16.69
N TYR A 378 -7.25 37.32 -16.99
CA TYR A 378 -6.88 38.57 -16.35
C TYR A 378 -7.91 39.67 -16.69
N ASN A 379 -8.47 40.30 -15.65
CA ASN A 379 -9.53 41.30 -15.80
C ASN A 379 -9.02 42.74 -16.02
N GLY A 380 -7.70 42.95 -15.98
CA GLY A 380 -7.06 44.26 -16.15
C GLY A 380 -6.86 45.05 -14.86
N GLY A 381 -7.17 44.49 -13.68
CA GLY A 381 -6.93 45.13 -12.39
C GLY A 381 -5.43 45.20 -12.04
N SER A 382 -4.99 46.28 -11.41
CA SER A 382 -3.58 46.47 -11.09
C SER A 382 -3.10 45.65 -9.88
N HIS A 383 -1.86 45.18 -9.94
CA HIS A 383 -1.18 44.49 -8.83
C HIS A 383 -0.08 45.38 -8.22
N SER A 384 0.13 45.32 -6.90
CA SER A 384 1.14 46.12 -6.18
C SER A 384 2.58 45.81 -6.62
N ASN A 385 2.88 44.53 -6.85
CA ASN A 385 4.15 44.07 -7.41
C ASN A 385 4.29 44.59 -8.86
N VAL A 386 5.14 45.61 -9.03
CA VAL A 386 5.37 46.30 -10.31
C VAL A 386 5.86 45.35 -11.41
N TYR A 387 6.63 44.32 -11.06
CA TYR A 387 7.13 43.36 -12.05
C TYR A 387 6.01 42.45 -12.55
N LEU A 388 5.22 41.87 -11.64
CA LEU A 388 4.05 41.08 -12.01
C LEU A 388 3.05 41.91 -12.81
N ASN A 389 2.73 43.13 -12.35
CA ASN A 389 1.80 44.02 -13.02
C ASN A 389 2.22 44.31 -14.48
N ARG A 390 3.51 44.60 -14.71
CA ARG A 390 4.06 44.80 -16.07
C ARG A 390 4.00 43.54 -16.94
N LYS A 391 4.12 42.35 -16.35
CA LYS A 391 3.96 41.08 -17.08
C LYS A 391 2.49 40.87 -17.47
N LEU A 392 1.56 41.12 -16.54
CA LEU A 392 0.11 41.01 -16.76
C LEU A 392 -0.41 42.00 -17.82
N GLU A 393 0.09 43.23 -17.84
CA GLU A 393 -0.27 44.25 -18.85
C GLU A 393 0.12 43.85 -20.29
N LYS A 394 1.10 42.97 -20.46
CA LYS A 394 1.56 42.47 -21.76
C LYS A 394 0.78 41.25 -22.25
N LEU A 395 -0.06 40.66 -21.41
CA LEU A 395 -0.82 39.47 -21.77
C LEU A 395 -1.87 39.78 -22.83
N ASP A 396 -2.11 38.80 -23.70
CA ASP A 396 -3.24 38.87 -24.63
C ASP A 396 -4.55 38.70 -23.85
N LYS A 397 -5.41 39.72 -23.89
CA LYS A 397 -6.71 39.72 -23.19
C LYS A 397 -7.64 38.58 -23.62
N ASN A 398 -7.38 37.98 -24.78
CA ASN A 398 -8.16 36.84 -25.28
C ASN A 398 -7.60 35.47 -24.86
N LYS A 399 -6.44 35.43 -24.19
CA LYS A 399 -5.85 34.20 -23.67
C LYS A 399 -6.18 34.01 -22.19
N SER A 400 -6.48 32.77 -21.83
CA SER A 400 -6.63 32.39 -20.42
C SER A 400 -5.25 32.25 -19.78
N ILE A 401 -5.17 32.50 -18.47
CA ILE A 401 -3.95 32.24 -17.67
C ILE A 401 -3.49 30.77 -17.79
N VAL A 402 -4.41 29.83 -18.02
CA VAL A 402 -4.10 28.41 -18.28
C VAL A 402 -3.25 28.22 -19.54
N GLU A 403 -3.23 29.16 -20.48
CA GLU A 403 -2.45 29.10 -21.72
C GLU A 403 -1.09 29.80 -21.61
N GLU A 404 -0.90 30.59 -20.55
CA GLU A 404 0.27 31.43 -20.41
C GLU A 404 1.49 30.64 -19.91
N ASP A 405 2.64 31.29 -20.00
CA ASP A 405 3.88 30.81 -19.42
C ASP A 405 3.89 31.09 -17.91
N LEU A 406 3.54 30.06 -17.13
CA LEU A 406 3.49 30.13 -15.67
C LEU A 406 4.87 30.35 -15.05
N GLU A 407 5.94 29.86 -15.67
CA GLU A 407 7.32 30.07 -15.20
C GLU A 407 7.66 31.56 -15.32
N TYR A 408 7.46 32.14 -16.51
CA TYR A 408 7.67 33.57 -16.73
C TYR A 408 6.81 34.44 -15.81
N LEU A 409 5.53 34.09 -15.61
CA LEU A 409 4.64 34.89 -14.77
C LEU A 409 4.97 34.82 -13.28
N SER A 410 5.51 33.70 -12.80
CA SER A 410 5.81 33.48 -11.38
C SER A 410 7.21 33.93 -10.94
N GLU A 411 8.12 34.16 -11.88
CA GLU A 411 9.46 34.71 -11.61
C GLU A 411 9.44 35.97 -10.74
N GLY A 412 10.18 35.92 -9.63
CA GLY A 412 10.39 37.05 -8.73
C GLY A 412 9.21 37.32 -7.78
N LEU A 413 8.29 36.37 -7.64
CA LEU A 413 7.28 36.39 -6.60
C LEU A 413 7.84 35.81 -5.30
N ASP A 414 7.65 36.54 -4.21
CA ASP A 414 7.96 36.10 -2.85
C ASP A 414 6.66 35.98 -2.05
N GLY A 415 6.59 35.01 -1.15
CA GLY A 415 5.43 34.84 -0.27
C GLY A 415 5.58 33.67 0.68
N ARG A 416 4.46 33.21 1.25
CA ARG A 416 4.44 32.15 2.27
C ARG A 416 4.46 30.72 1.73
N SER A 417 4.27 30.53 0.43
CA SER A 417 4.43 29.24 -0.26
C SER A 417 5.82 29.18 -0.90
N SER A 418 6.42 27.99 -0.92
CA SER A 418 7.67 27.73 -1.64
C SER A 418 7.45 27.35 -3.10
N ASN A 419 6.20 27.16 -3.53
CA ASN A 419 5.86 26.80 -4.91
C ASN A 419 5.51 28.06 -5.73
N PRO A 420 6.24 28.33 -6.85
CA PRO A 420 6.07 29.53 -7.65
C PRO A 420 4.68 29.63 -8.31
N THR A 421 4.10 28.51 -8.75
CA THR A 421 2.77 28.49 -9.35
C THR A 421 1.66 28.75 -8.33
N ALA A 422 1.83 28.22 -7.12
CA ALA A 422 0.93 28.51 -6.02
C ALA A 422 0.97 29.98 -5.61
N LEU A 423 2.16 30.58 -5.54
CA LEU A 423 2.32 32.02 -5.32
C LEU A 423 1.67 32.85 -6.42
N LEU A 424 1.89 32.50 -7.69
CA LEU A 424 1.28 33.22 -8.82
C LEU A 424 -0.25 33.17 -8.73
N PHE A 425 -0.82 31.97 -8.59
CA PHE A 425 -2.27 31.82 -8.58
C PHE A 425 -2.91 32.52 -7.38
N ASP A 426 -2.24 32.50 -6.23
CA ASP A 426 -2.65 33.24 -5.04
C ASP A 426 -2.61 34.78 -5.26
N ASN A 427 -1.52 35.33 -5.82
CA ASN A 427 -1.42 36.76 -6.10
C ASN A 427 -2.49 37.24 -7.11
N LEU A 428 -2.94 36.37 -8.01
CA LEU A 428 -4.02 36.68 -8.96
C LEU A 428 -5.42 36.55 -8.33
N CYS A 429 -5.64 35.53 -7.52
CA CYS A 429 -6.91 35.35 -6.81
C CYS A 429 -7.09 36.43 -5.73
N ARG A 430 -6.01 36.75 -5.00
CA ARG A 430 -6.00 37.53 -3.76
C ARG A 430 -4.77 38.44 -3.67
N PRO A 431 -4.72 39.53 -4.44
CA PRO A 431 -3.59 40.46 -4.43
C PRO A 431 -3.31 40.99 -3.03
N ASP A 432 -2.05 40.98 -2.61
CA ASP A 432 -1.60 41.54 -1.32
C ASP A 432 -2.20 40.89 -0.07
N ALA A 433 -2.75 39.68 -0.16
CA ALA A 433 -3.35 39.01 0.99
C ALA A 433 -2.34 38.73 2.13
N ASP A 434 -1.05 38.58 1.83
CA ASP A 434 0.01 38.47 2.85
C ASP A 434 0.25 39.77 3.63
N MET A 435 -0.12 40.92 3.05
CA MET A 435 -0.11 42.24 3.70
C MET A 435 -1.40 42.49 4.50
N GLY A 436 -2.31 41.52 4.55
CA GLY A 436 -3.61 41.64 5.23
C GLY A 436 -4.64 42.48 4.46
N VAL A 437 -4.40 42.73 3.17
CA VAL A 437 -5.31 43.50 2.31
C VAL A 437 -6.30 42.55 1.64
N ASP A 438 -7.57 42.93 1.61
CA ASP A 438 -8.67 42.17 0.98
C ASP A 438 -9.00 42.79 -0.38
N ASN A 439 -8.04 42.74 -1.31
CA ASN A 439 -8.24 43.23 -2.66
C ASN A 439 -9.13 42.27 -3.48
N PRO A 440 -9.91 42.79 -4.44
CA PRO A 440 -10.65 41.93 -5.36
C PRO A 440 -9.71 41.11 -6.25
N SER A 441 -10.19 39.96 -6.71
CA SER A 441 -9.44 39.11 -7.63
C SER A 441 -9.11 39.83 -8.94
N LEU A 442 -7.92 39.58 -9.47
CA LEU A 442 -7.51 40.00 -10.81
C LEU A 442 -8.00 39.06 -11.91
N LEU A 443 -8.78 38.04 -11.54
CA LEU A 443 -9.30 37.03 -12.43
C LEU A 443 -10.80 37.22 -12.67
N SER A 444 -11.19 37.08 -13.93
CA SER A 444 -12.56 36.85 -14.37
C SER A 444 -12.67 35.43 -14.89
N TRP A 445 -13.81 34.79 -14.67
CA TRP A 445 -14.02 33.39 -15.01
C TRP A 445 -14.96 33.28 -16.20
N LYS A 446 -14.58 32.47 -17.20
CA LYS A 446 -15.42 32.14 -18.35
C LYS A 446 -15.56 30.64 -18.46
N HIS A 447 -16.79 30.17 -18.63
CA HIS A 447 -17.07 28.76 -18.88
C HIS A 447 -16.95 28.46 -20.37
N GLU A 448 -15.99 27.61 -20.74
CA GLU A 448 -15.68 27.23 -22.12
C GLU A 448 -15.74 25.70 -22.28
N PRO A 449 -16.91 25.11 -22.58
CA PRO A 449 -17.09 23.65 -22.65
C PRO A 449 -16.13 22.93 -23.60
N LYS A 450 -15.70 23.60 -24.69
CA LYS A 450 -14.71 23.07 -25.65
C LYS A 450 -13.34 22.76 -25.03
N HIS A 451 -13.02 23.37 -23.90
CA HIS A 451 -11.77 23.15 -23.16
C HIS A 451 -11.96 22.21 -21.97
N SER A 452 -13.13 21.60 -21.82
CA SER A 452 -13.32 20.55 -20.82
C SER A 452 -12.43 19.34 -21.12
N ILE A 453 -11.96 18.72 -20.04
CA ILE A 453 -11.16 17.49 -20.03
C ILE A 453 -11.99 16.47 -19.24
N ASN A 454 -12.20 15.28 -19.81
CA ASN A 454 -13.00 14.27 -19.14
C ASN A 454 -12.27 13.82 -17.87
N HIS A 455 -12.93 13.90 -16.73
CA HIS A 455 -12.30 13.56 -15.46
C HIS A 455 -13.32 13.07 -14.43
N ILE A 456 -12.82 12.33 -13.45
CA ILE A 456 -13.58 11.90 -12.27
C ILE A 456 -12.85 12.29 -10.99
N VAL A 457 -13.60 12.53 -9.92
CA VAL A 457 -13.09 12.85 -8.58
C VAL A 457 -13.61 11.80 -7.61
N LEU A 458 -12.70 10.99 -7.07
CA LEU A 458 -13.00 9.93 -6.12
C LEU A 458 -12.78 10.43 -4.69
N GLY A 459 -13.75 10.23 -3.81
CA GLY A 459 -13.61 10.58 -2.41
C GLY A 459 -14.43 9.71 -1.45
N LYS A 460 -13.87 9.45 -0.26
CA LYS A 460 -14.47 8.61 0.79
C LYS A 460 -15.80 9.17 1.35
N GLY A 461 -16.18 10.40 1.03
CA GLY A 461 -17.39 11.05 1.54
C GLY A 461 -17.82 12.24 0.68
N LYS A 462 -18.55 13.19 1.25
CA LYS A 462 -19.02 14.41 0.53
C LYS A 462 -17.86 15.34 0.11
N PRO A 463 -18.04 16.22 -0.88
CA PRO A 463 -17.03 17.20 -1.27
C PRO A 463 -16.60 18.08 -0.11
N GLY A 464 -15.29 18.32 0.02
CA GLY A 464 -14.66 19.02 1.13
C GLY A 464 -13.58 18.20 1.84
N GLY A 465 -13.48 16.90 1.56
CA GLY A 465 -12.43 16.03 2.08
C GLY A 465 -12.39 16.01 3.61
N ALA A 466 -11.22 16.30 4.19
CA ALA A 466 -11.02 16.30 5.65
C ALA A 466 -11.98 17.24 6.40
N TRP A 467 -12.41 18.36 5.80
CA TRP A 467 -13.34 19.31 6.41
C TRP A 467 -14.72 18.70 6.72
N GLN A 468 -15.10 17.63 6.02
CA GLN A 468 -16.35 16.89 6.31
C GLN A 468 -16.26 16.02 7.57
N LYS A 469 -15.04 15.68 8.02
CA LYS A 469 -14.78 14.83 9.20
C LYS A 469 -14.57 15.64 10.48
N MET A 470 -14.30 16.95 10.36
CA MET A 470 -14.01 17.84 11.48
C MET A 470 -15.30 18.34 12.17
N ASP A 471 -15.20 18.66 13.47
CA ASP A 471 -16.30 19.25 14.25
C ASP A 471 -16.68 20.62 13.67
N GLY A 472 -17.98 20.82 13.45
CA GLY A 472 -18.53 22.04 12.89
C GLY A 472 -18.44 23.26 13.81
N ASN A 473 -18.32 23.07 15.13
CA ASN A 473 -18.25 24.17 16.11
C ASN A 473 -16.86 24.84 16.16
N MET A 474 -15.83 24.17 15.63
CA MET A 474 -14.48 24.72 15.59
C MET A 474 -14.37 25.87 14.58
N GLN A 475 -13.45 26.80 14.85
CA GLN A 475 -13.10 27.89 13.93
C GLN A 475 -11.85 27.55 13.12
N THR A 476 -11.79 28.06 11.89
CA THR A 476 -10.62 27.91 11.01
C THR A 476 -9.39 28.61 11.60
N LEU A 477 -8.20 28.08 11.32
CA LEU A 477 -6.94 28.76 11.64
C LEU A 477 -6.52 29.81 10.62
N SER A 478 -7.15 29.80 9.45
CA SER A 478 -6.96 30.81 8.42
C SER A 478 -8.16 31.75 8.42
N LEU A 479 -7.97 32.95 7.86
CA LEU A 479 -9.07 33.88 7.66
C LEU A 479 -10.15 33.23 6.78
N ALA A 480 -11.41 33.59 7.01
CA ALA A 480 -12.56 33.02 6.29
C ALA A 480 -12.39 33.14 4.77
N ASN A 481 -11.94 34.30 4.31
CA ASN A 481 -11.69 34.58 2.91
C ASN A 481 -10.58 33.67 2.31
N TRP A 482 -9.58 33.25 3.10
CA TRP A 482 -8.52 32.33 2.64
C TRP A 482 -8.99 30.87 2.45
N MET A 483 -10.23 30.57 2.82
CA MET A 483 -10.84 29.24 2.66
C MET A 483 -11.63 29.09 1.36
N GLU A 484 -11.79 30.17 0.60
CA GLU A 484 -12.63 30.19 -0.57
C GLU A 484 -12.03 29.43 -1.76
N LEU A 485 -12.91 29.05 -2.68
CA LEU A 485 -12.60 28.47 -3.97
C LEU A 485 -12.76 29.51 -5.07
N PRO A 486 -12.12 29.29 -6.24
CA PRO A 486 -12.15 30.29 -7.30
C PRO A 486 -13.56 30.57 -7.81
N SER A 487 -13.82 31.79 -8.28
CA SER A 487 -15.11 32.28 -8.81
C SER A 487 -16.25 32.48 -7.82
N LEU A 488 -16.12 32.07 -6.55
CA LEU A 488 -17.15 32.28 -5.53
C LEU A 488 -16.53 32.81 -4.23
N PRO A 489 -16.51 34.13 -4.00
CA PRO A 489 -16.01 34.69 -2.76
C PRO A 489 -16.75 34.12 -1.54
N PHE A 490 -16.01 33.75 -0.50
CA PHE A 490 -16.62 33.11 0.68
C PHE A 490 -17.60 34.04 1.41
N LYS A 491 -17.29 35.34 1.43
CA LYS A 491 -18.14 36.39 2.01
C LYS A 491 -19.51 36.44 1.31
N ASP A 492 -19.53 36.42 -0.01
CA ASP A 492 -20.76 36.48 -0.80
C ASP A 492 -21.60 35.22 -0.57
N TRP A 493 -20.96 34.05 -0.45
CA TRP A 493 -21.67 32.82 -0.11
C TRP A 493 -22.31 32.90 1.27
N ILE A 494 -21.58 33.36 2.30
CA ILE A 494 -22.12 33.53 3.65
C ILE A 494 -23.31 34.49 3.67
N MET A 495 -23.19 35.67 3.03
CA MET A 495 -24.26 36.67 2.97
C MET A 495 -25.56 36.12 2.38
N ASN A 496 -25.46 35.18 1.44
CA ASN A 496 -26.60 34.54 0.80
C ASN A 496 -27.20 33.38 1.60
N HIS A 497 -26.51 32.85 2.62
CA HIS A 497 -26.93 31.65 3.37
C HIS A 497 -27.19 31.89 4.86
N HIS A 498 -26.68 32.99 5.44
CA HIS A 498 -26.92 33.37 6.83
C HIS A 498 -27.79 34.63 6.89
N ILE A 499 -29.00 34.50 7.45
CA ILE A 499 -29.90 35.62 7.72
C ILE A 499 -29.47 36.25 9.06
N LYS A 500 -28.43 37.10 9.11
CA LYS A 500 -28.17 38.06 10.22
C LYS A 500 -27.02 39.06 9.96
N GLU A 501 -27.16 40.24 10.56
CA GLU A 501 -26.60 41.57 10.20
C GLU A 501 -25.21 41.94 10.79
N ASP A 502 -24.37 41.02 11.27
CA ASP A 502 -23.10 41.43 11.90
C ASP A 502 -21.90 41.49 10.93
N GLU A 503 -21.74 42.65 10.26
CA GLU A 503 -20.64 42.90 9.32
C GLU A 503 -19.21 42.74 9.92
N GLU A 504 -19.05 42.85 11.24
CA GLU A 504 -17.76 42.71 11.93
C GLU A 504 -17.32 41.24 12.13
N VAL A 505 -18.26 40.28 12.14
CA VAL A 505 -17.96 38.85 12.33
C VAL A 505 -17.28 38.26 11.09
N TYR A 506 -17.57 38.80 9.90
CA TYR A 506 -17.12 38.25 8.62
C TYR A 506 -15.64 38.46 8.30
N ARG A 507 -14.89 39.23 9.09
CA ARG A 507 -13.47 39.54 8.81
C ARG A 507 -12.46 38.62 9.48
N ASN A 508 -12.85 37.83 10.49
CA ASN A 508 -11.85 37.15 11.31
C ASN A 508 -11.66 35.68 10.92
N ARG A 509 -12.62 34.77 11.15
CA ARG A 509 -12.44 33.32 10.90
C ARG A 509 -13.79 32.68 10.58
N ALA A 510 -13.79 31.60 9.78
CA ALA A 510 -15.00 30.85 9.46
C ALA A 510 -15.20 29.71 10.46
N SER A 511 -16.44 29.28 10.68
CA SER A 511 -16.67 27.99 11.34
C SER A 511 -16.34 26.86 10.36
N VAL A 512 -15.90 25.71 10.87
CA VAL A 512 -15.73 24.48 10.07
C VAL A 512 -17.07 24.07 9.43
N ALA A 513 -18.18 24.32 10.12
CA ALA A 513 -19.52 24.09 9.57
C ALA A 513 -19.80 24.94 8.31
N ASP A 514 -19.37 26.20 8.30
CA ASP A 514 -19.51 27.05 7.11
C ASP A 514 -18.61 26.54 5.98
N VAL A 515 -17.38 26.16 6.27
CA VAL A 515 -16.43 25.66 5.25
C VAL A 515 -16.93 24.38 4.58
N LYS A 516 -17.42 23.39 5.35
CA LYS A 516 -17.94 22.13 4.78
C LYS A 516 -19.18 22.36 3.90
N ASN A 517 -20.04 23.28 4.32
CA ASN A 517 -21.26 23.65 3.58
C ASN A 517 -20.91 24.46 2.33
N TYR A 518 -19.93 25.36 2.42
CA TYR A 518 -19.41 26.15 1.32
C TYR A 518 -18.86 25.24 0.21
N TYR A 519 -17.99 24.28 0.53
CA TYR A 519 -17.43 23.37 -0.49
C TYR A 519 -18.49 22.48 -1.15
N THR A 520 -19.45 21.98 -0.38
CA THR A 520 -20.58 21.21 -0.94
C THR A 520 -21.45 22.08 -1.85
N SER A 521 -21.70 23.33 -1.45
CA SER A 521 -22.49 24.29 -2.22
C SER A 521 -21.77 24.71 -3.50
N PHE A 522 -20.46 24.92 -3.43
CA PHE A 522 -19.63 25.28 -4.58
C PHE A 522 -19.73 24.26 -5.70
N VAL A 523 -19.58 22.96 -5.37
CA VAL A 523 -19.71 21.86 -6.33
C VAL A 523 -21.09 21.84 -6.99
N LYS A 524 -22.15 22.06 -6.19
CA LYS A 524 -23.54 22.11 -6.69
C LYS A 524 -23.83 23.32 -7.56
N GLN A 525 -23.42 24.53 -7.13
CA GLN A 525 -23.68 25.79 -7.84
C GLN A 525 -22.97 25.83 -9.21
N ASN A 526 -21.76 25.26 -9.28
CA ASN A 526 -20.99 25.17 -10.51
C ASN A 526 -21.29 23.89 -11.34
N GLN A 527 -22.28 23.09 -10.92
CA GLN A 527 -22.74 21.89 -11.64
C GLN A 527 -21.60 20.91 -11.98
N LEU A 528 -20.67 20.72 -11.04
CA LEU A 528 -19.55 19.80 -11.22
C LEU A 528 -20.03 18.36 -11.00
N ASN A 529 -20.34 17.65 -12.09
CA ASN A 529 -20.96 16.32 -12.06
C ASN A 529 -19.95 15.16 -11.92
N SER A 530 -18.65 15.46 -11.93
CA SER A 530 -17.56 14.47 -11.88
C SER A 530 -17.25 13.90 -10.48
N PHE A 531 -18.10 14.12 -9.48
CA PHE A 531 -17.82 13.73 -8.09
C PHE A 531 -18.47 12.40 -7.71
N TYR A 532 -17.62 11.43 -7.42
CA TYR A 532 -17.97 10.09 -6.99
C TYR A 532 -17.73 9.97 -5.48
N ASN A 533 -18.80 10.17 -4.72
CA ASN A 533 -18.79 10.12 -3.26
C ASN A 533 -18.78 8.66 -2.77
N ASN A 534 -18.30 8.43 -1.55
CA ASN A 534 -18.18 7.11 -0.92
C ASN A 534 -17.28 6.12 -1.69
N HIS A 535 -16.40 6.62 -2.58
CA HIS A 535 -15.43 5.81 -3.30
C HIS A 535 -14.13 5.74 -2.51
N THR A 536 -13.75 4.54 -2.11
CA THR A 536 -12.47 4.26 -1.44
C THR A 536 -11.54 3.57 -2.42
N VAL A 537 -10.44 4.24 -2.76
CA VAL A 537 -9.38 3.69 -3.61
C VAL A 537 -8.54 2.69 -2.82
N THR A 538 -8.27 1.54 -3.41
CA THR A 538 -7.47 0.45 -2.83
C THR A 538 -6.22 0.14 -3.64
N SER A 539 -6.17 0.50 -4.93
CA SER A 539 -4.99 0.29 -5.77
C SER A 539 -4.86 1.33 -6.87
N VAL A 540 -3.64 1.81 -7.10
CA VAL A 540 -3.25 2.68 -8.23
C VAL A 540 -1.96 2.12 -8.84
N ARG A 541 -2.00 1.73 -10.12
CA ARG A 541 -0.83 1.15 -10.81
C ARG A 541 -0.80 1.50 -12.30
N LYS A 542 0.39 1.43 -12.91
CA LYS A 542 0.53 1.54 -14.37
C LYS A 542 0.18 0.22 -15.04
N VAL A 543 -0.57 0.30 -16.13
CA VAL A 543 -0.93 -0.81 -17.01
C VAL A 543 -0.47 -0.43 -18.42
N PHE A 544 0.35 -1.28 -19.04
CA PHE A 544 0.94 -1.02 -20.35
C PHE A 544 0.08 -1.61 -21.47
N ASP A 545 -0.06 -0.87 -22.58
CA ASP A 545 -0.81 -1.34 -23.76
C ASP A 545 0.04 -2.33 -24.57
N PHE A 546 0.00 -3.60 -24.19
CA PHE A 546 0.52 -4.68 -25.02
C PHE A 546 -0.59 -5.13 -25.99
N LYS A 547 -0.30 -5.20 -27.31
CA LYS A 547 -1.21 -5.76 -28.34
C LYS A 547 -1.68 -7.21 -28.05
N SER A 548 -1.15 -7.84 -27.01
CA SER A 548 -1.54 -9.12 -26.44
C SER A 548 -1.71 -9.00 -24.91
N CYS A 549 -2.57 -8.11 -24.43
CA CYS A 549 -3.04 -8.18 -23.05
C CYS A 549 -4.05 -9.33 -22.91
N ILE A 550 -3.51 -10.53 -22.89
CA ILE A 550 -4.16 -11.73 -22.37
C ILE A 550 -3.64 -11.86 -20.94
N ASP A 551 -4.57 -11.85 -20.00
CA ASP A 551 -4.27 -12.14 -18.60
C ASP A 551 -3.72 -13.58 -18.50
N SER A 552 -2.50 -13.71 -17.95
CA SER A 552 -1.81 -14.98 -17.77
C SER A 552 -2.52 -15.93 -16.79
N GLU A 553 -3.50 -15.41 -16.05
CA GLU A 553 -4.34 -16.11 -15.07
C GLU A 553 -5.78 -16.36 -15.53
N SER A 554 -6.19 -16.02 -16.75
CA SER A 554 -7.57 -16.30 -17.22
C SER A 554 -7.69 -16.63 -18.71
N GLY A 555 -6.67 -16.36 -19.52
CA GLY A 555 -6.73 -16.54 -20.97
C GLY A 555 -7.68 -15.58 -21.69
N GLU A 556 -8.34 -14.65 -20.98
CA GLU A 556 -9.22 -13.64 -21.57
C GLU A 556 -8.50 -12.30 -21.85
N ARG A 557 -9.05 -11.52 -22.79
CA ARG A 557 -8.64 -10.13 -23.02
C ARG A 557 -9.24 -9.23 -21.95
N LEU A 558 -8.43 -8.70 -21.04
CA LEU A 558 -8.88 -7.70 -20.06
C LEU A 558 -7.93 -6.51 -19.98
N PRO A 559 -8.33 -5.37 -20.56
CA PRO A 559 -8.25 -4.10 -19.86
C PRO A 559 -9.64 -3.70 -19.35
N CYS A 560 -9.72 -2.87 -18.30
CA CYS A 560 -10.99 -2.25 -17.84
C CYS A 560 -11.70 -1.40 -18.93
N CYS A 561 -11.12 -1.28 -20.13
CA CYS A 561 -11.68 -0.63 -21.31
C CYS A 561 -11.18 -1.33 -22.59
N LYS A 562 -12.05 -1.46 -23.60
CA LYS A 562 -11.60 -1.82 -24.96
C LYS A 562 -10.96 -0.61 -25.65
N ASN A 563 -9.66 -0.73 -25.98
CA ASN A 563 -8.93 0.11 -26.93
C ASN A 563 -8.99 1.63 -26.68
N PHE A 564 -8.10 2.15 -25.83
CA PHE A 564 -7.69 3.55 -25.90
C PHE A 564 -6.35 3.63 -26.64
N LYS A 565 -6.39 3.61 -27.98
CA LYS A 565 -5.28 4.11 -28.77
C LYS A 565 -5.53 5.59 -29.01
N ASP A 566 -4.51 6.40 -28.74
CA ASP A 566 -3.87 7.11 -29.85
C ASP A 566 -2.44 7.60 -29.53
N ASN A 567 -2.01 7.82 -28.26
CA ASN A 567 -0.67 8.41 -28.00
C ASN A 567 -0.01 8.09 -26.63
N HIS A 568 -0.43 7.07 -25.89
CA HIS A 568 0.15 6.77 -24.55
C HIS A 568 0.72 5.35 -24.45
N PRO A 569 1.96 5.18 -23.93
CA PRO A 569 2.59 3.85 -23.78
C PRO A 569 2.01 3.03 -22.60
N PHE A 570 1.30 3.69 -21.68
CA PHE A 570 0.61 3.08 -20.54
C PHE A 570 -0.59 3.92 -20.13
N LEU A 571 -1.48 3.32 -19.34
CA LEU A 571 -2.54 3.99 -18.57
C LEU A 571 -2.34 3.74 -17.09
N TRP A 572 -2.88 4.62 -16.25
CA TRP A 572 -3.06 4.37 -14.83
C TRP A 572 -4.39 3.65 -14.62
N GLU A 573 -4.34 2.54 -13.90
CA GLU A 573 -5.50 1.81 -13.41
C GLU A 573 -5.73 2.15 -11.94
N VAL A 574 -6.96 2.54 -11.60
CA VAL A 574 -7.40 2.90 -10.26
C VAL A 574 -8.56 2.01 -9.86
N ARG A 575 -8.38 1.20 -8.82
CA ARG A 575 -9.38 0.26 -8.29
C ARG A 575 -9.80 0.64 -6.88
N GLY A 576 -11.00 0.22 -6.51
CA GLY A 576 -11.54 0.49 -5.19
C GLY A 576 -12.92 -0.11 -4.97
N TYR A 577 -13.57 0.36 -3.91
CA TYR A 577 -14.94 -0.01 -3.60
C TYR A 577 -15.79 1.21 -3.21
N ILE A 578 -17.09 1.09 -3.41
CA ILE A 578 -18.13 2.07 -3.09
C ILE A 578 -18.81 1.61 -1.80
N GLU A 579 -18.89 2.48 -0.80
CA GLU A 579 -19.68 2.21 0.41
C GLU A 579 -21.15 2.60 0.20
N ASN A 580 -22.02 1.60 0.07
CA ASN A 580 -23.48 1.78 -0.01
C ASN A 580 -24.12 1.59 1.38
N PHE A 581 -24.88 2.58 1.83
CA PHE A 581 -25.71 2.48 3.04
C PHE A 581 -27.15 2.17 2.63
N GLU A 582 -27.61 0.94 2.87
CA GLU A 582 -29.05 0.64 2.79
C GLU A 582 -29.75 1.31 3.98
N ASN A 583 -30.61 2.28 3.68
CA ASN A 583 -31.59 2.78 4.65
C ASN A 583 -32.69 1.73 4.77
N ASP A 584 -32.50 0.69 5.59
CA ASP A 584 -33.63 -0.16 5.94
C ASP A 584 -34.50 0.60 6.95
N SER A 585 -35.62 1.11 6.47
CA SER A 585 -36.65 1.78 7.23
C SER A 585 -37.46 0.76 8.04
N THR A 586 -36.84 0.00 8.93
CA THR A 586 -37.53 -0.59 10.07
C THR A 586 -36.60 -0.68 11.27
N THR A 587 -37.17 -0.43 12.43
CA THR A 587 -36.54 -0.36 13.74
C THR A 587 -35.68 -1.58 14.06
N ASP A 588 -34.36 -1.48 13.85
CA ASP A 588 -33.31 -2.09 14.68
C ASP A 588 -31.96 -1.46 14.32
N LYS A 589 -31.59 -0.40 15.07
CA LYS A 589 -30.30 0.27 14.96
C LYS A 589 -29.23 -0.58 15.66
N GLU A 590 -28.71 -1.61 15.01
CA GLU A 590 -27.36 -2.15 15.25
C GLU A 590 -27.06 -3.29 14.27
N ARG A 591 -26.04 -3.07 13.41
CA ARG A 591 -25.52 -3.95 12.32
C ARG A 591 -26.27 -3.92 10.99
N GLY A 592 -26.22 -2.77 10.30
CA GLY A 592 -26.36 -2.77 8.84
C GLY A 592 -25.11 -3.39 8.20
N THR A 593 -25.28 -4.44 7.39
CA THR A 593 -24.22 -5.03 6.55
C THR A 593 -23.75 -3.98 5.53
N LYS A 594 -22.49 -3.54 5.60
CA LYS A 594 -21.89 -2.68 4.56
C LYS A 594 -21.80 -3.48 3.26
N LEU A 595 -22.48 -3.02 2.22
CA LEU A 595 -22.29 -3.53 0.87
C LEU A 595 -21.17 -2.74 0.21
N HIS A 596 -20.15 -3.47 -0.25
CA HIS A 596 -19.05 -2.93 -1.03
C HIS A 596 -19.28 -3.31 -2.49
N GLU A 597 -19.48 -2.32 -3.35
CA GLU A 597 -19.50 -2.49 -4.81
C GLU A 597 -18.14 -2.11 -5.36
N GLU A 598 -17.50 -2.97 -6.16
CA GLU A 598 -16.15 -2.70 -6.69
C GLU A 598 -16.18 -1.78 -7.92
N PHE A 599 -15.14 -0.97 -8.10
CA PHE A 599 -14.94 -0.15 -9.29
C PHE A 599 -13.52 -0.29 -9.87
N CYS A 600 -13.38 -0.08 -11.18
CA CYS A 600 -12.11 0.07 -11.88
C CYS A 600 -12.22 1.23 -12.87
N TYR A 601 -11.34 2.22 -12.76
CA TYR A 601 -11.21 3.31 -13.72
C TYR A 601 -9.82 3.33 -14.33
N MET A 602 -9.73 3.77 -15.59
CA MET A 602 -8.44 3.97 -16.25
C MET A 602 -8.31 5.37 -16.86
N ALA A 603 -7.10 5.92 -16.77
CA ALA A 603 -6.77 7.21 -17.36
C ALA A 603 -5.27 7.34 -17.66
N PRO A 604 -4.86 8.13 -18.66
CA PRO A 604 -3.46 8.43 -18.87
C PRO A 604 -2.84 9.28 -17.75
N HIS A 605 -3.70 9.93 -16.96
CA HIS A 605 -3.30 10.81 -15.88
C HIS A 605 -4.05 10.50 -14.59
N VAL A 606 -3.32 10.40 -13.48
CA VAL A 606 -3.89 10.27 -12.13
C VAL A 606 -3.31 11.35 -11.23
N VAL A 607 -4.17 11.99 -10.43
CA VAL A 607 -3.83 13.11 -9.55
C VAL A 607 -4.12 12.71 -8.11
N ILE A 608 -3.10 12.71 -7.26
CA ILE A 608 -3.25 12.50 -5.83
C ILE A 608 -3.47 13.86 -5.15
N ALA A 609 -4.72 14.13 -4.78
CA ALA A 609 -5.16 15.34 -4.08
C ALA A 609 -5.61 15.00 -2.64
N THR A 610 -4.90 14.05 -2.00
CA THR A 610 -5.21 13.55 -0.65
C THR A 610 -4.64 14.46 0.44
N GLY A 611 -5.36 14.60 1.55
CA GLY A 611 -4.96 15.46 2.68
C GLY A 611 -4.09 14.74 3.71
N THR A 612 -3.82 15.39 4.84
CA THR A 612 -2.96 14.86 5.92
C THR A 612 -3.71 14.21 7.07
N PHE A 613 -5.04 14.23 7.05
CA PHE A 613 -5.91 13.87 8.19
C PHE A 613 -6.49 12.46 8.07
N ASP A 614 -5.84 11.57 7.32
CA ASP A 614 -6.37 10.22 7.07
C ASP A 614 -5.95 9.22 8.14
N ILE A 615 -4.67 9.20 8.54
CA ILE A 615 -4.14 8.25 9.52
C ILE A 615 -3.54 9.01 10.71
N SER A 616 -4.09 8.84 11.91
CA SER A 616 -3.50 9.39 13.14
C SER A 616 -2.21 8.66 13.50
N ASN A 617 -1.17 9.43 13.88
CA ASN A 617 0.09 8.89 14.36
C ASN A 617 -0.09 8.15 15.69
N ARG A 618 0.69 7.08 15.88
CA ARG A 618 0.68 6.25 17.09
C ARG A 618 1.95 6.44 17.90
N LEU A 619 1.86 6.32 19.22
CA LEU A 619 3.01 6.33 20.14
C LEU A 619 3.77 4.99 20.12
N ASN A 620 3.09 3.91 19.73
CA ASN A 620 3.54 2.51 19.75
C ASN A 620 3.95 2.06 21.17
N ILE A 621 3.08 2.34 22.15
CA ILE A 621 3.28 1.96 23.55
C ILE A 621 2.34 0.82 23.98
N PRO A 622 2.68 0.03 25.01
CA PRO A 622 1.76 -0.94 25.58
C PRO A 622 0.46 -0.28 26.05
N GLY A 623 -0.68 -0.91 25.72
CA GLY A 623 -2.02 -0.43 26.05
C GLY A 623 -2.59 0.67 25.17
N GLU A 624 -1.88 1.14 24.13
CA GLU A 624 -2.42 2.17 23.22
C GLU A 624 -3.66 1.73 22.43
N ASN A 625 -3.89 0.41 22.31
CA ASN A 625 -5.07 -0.16 21.63
C ASN A 625 -6.24 -0.44 22.59
N LEU A 626 -6.16 -0.04 23.86
CA LEU A 626 -7.27 -0.18 24.81
C LEU A 626 -8.46 0.70 24.40
N SER A 627 -9.68 0.28 24.74
CA SER A 627 -10.92 0.91 24.25
C SER A 627 -11.14 2.35 24.71
N TYR A 628 -10.44 2.80 25.76
CA TYR A 628 -10.50 4.17 26.27
C TYR A 628 -9.36 5.06 25.74
N ALA A 629 -8.54 4.55 24.82
CA ALA A 629 -7.53 5.33 24.09
C ALA A 629 -8.08 5.74 22.72
N VAL A 630 -8.13 7.05 22.45
CA VAL A 630 -8.62 7.62 21.18
C VAL A 630 -7.57 8.50 20.52
N HIS A 631 -7.57 8.53 19.19
CA HIS A 631 -6.53 9.20 18.38
C HIS A 631 -7.06 10.30 17.46
N THR A 632 -8.36 10.61 17.55
CA THR A 632 -8.99 11.66 16.75
C THR A 632 -9.85 12.56 17.63
N LEU A 633 -10.00 13.82 17.22
CA LEU A 633 -10.91 14.76 17.88
C LEU A 633 -12.37 14.30 17.76
N GLN A 634 -12.73 13.67 16.64
CA GLN A 634 -14.09 13.18 16.41
C GLN A 634 -14.46 12.03 17.36
N ASP A 635 -13.54 11.08 17.59
CA ASP A 635 -13.78 9.99 18.53
C ASP A 635 -13.79 10.51 19.97
N PHE A 636 -12.94 11.49 20.27
CA PHE A 636 -12.95 12.18 21.55
C PHE A 636 -14.29 12.89 21.81
N GLU A 637 -14.82 13.64 20.85
CA GLU A 637 -16.09 14.35 20.98
C GLU A 637 -17.25 13.38 21.27
N LYS A 638 -17.32 12.26 20.54
CA LYS A 638 -18.33 11.21 20.78
C LYS A 638 -18.21 10.64 22.19
N CYS A 639 -16.98 10.30 22.59
CA CYS A 639 -16.72 9.74 23.91
C CYS A 639 -17.02 10.75 25.03
N LEU A 640 -16.73 12.03 24.81
CA LEU A 640 -17.03 13.10 25.75
C LEU A 640 -18.55 13.29 25.89
N ALA A 641 -19.30 13.27 24.79
CA ALA A 641 -20.76 13.34 24.81
C ALA A 641 -21.40 12.16 25.55
N ASP A 642 -20.85 10.95 25.42
CA ASP A 642 -21.30 9.79 26.18
C ASP A 642 -20.91 9.85 27.65
N ARG A 643 -19.71 10.36 27.97
CA ARG A 643 -19.27 10.62 29.34
C ARG A 643 -20.16 11.64 30.05
N LEU A 644 -20.59 12.71 29.38
CA LEU A 644 -21.48 13.71 29.99
C LEU A 644 -22.82 13.11 30.45
N LYS A 645 -23.19 11.92 29.96
CA LYS A 645 -24.35 11.15 30.45
C LYS A 645 -24.03 10.34 31.72
N TYR A 646 -22.77 9.96 31.92
CA TYR A 646 -22.27 9.14 33.04
C TYR A 646 -20.97 9.74 33.61
N PRO A 647 -21.05 10.74 34.50
CA PRO A 647 -19.88 11.49 34.94
C PRO A 647 -18.89 10.61 35.72
N ALA A 648 -17.76 10.26 35.10
CA ALA A 648 -16.59 9.68 35.77
C ALA A 648 -15.86 10.75 36.61
N SER A 649 -15.34 10.37 37.79
CA SER A 649 -14.58 11.26 38.68
C SER A 649 -13.20 11.61 38.16
N ASP A 650 -12.59 10.72 37.38
CA ASP A 650 -11.16 10.78 37.08
C ASP A 650 -10.87 11.64 35.83
N PRO A 651 -9.72 12.31 35.75
CA PRO A 651 -9.40 13.25 34.68
C PRO A 651 -9.20 12.57 33.31
N ILE A 652 -9.30 13.34 32.23
CA ILE A 652 -8.92 12.91 30.87
C ILE A 652 -7.44 13.22 30.65
N LEU A 653 -6.70 12.24 30.18
CA LEU A 653 -5.33 12.43 29.72
C LEU A 653 -5.32 12.89 28.27
N ILE A 654 -4.74 14.06 27.99
CA ILE A 654 -4.53 14.56 26.62
C ILE A 654 -3.03 14.60 26.35
N VAL A 655 -2.59 13.92 25.28
CA VAL A 655 -1.19 13.82 24.88
C VAL A 655 -0.96 14.55 23.57
N GLY A 656 -0.04 15.52 23.56
CA GLY A 656 0.31 16.28 22.37
C GLY A 656 0.56 17.75 22.67
N SER A 657 1.13 18.50 21.74
CA SER A 657 1.40 19.95 21.92
C SER A 657 1.00 20.78 20.69
N GLY A 658 0.17 20.20 19.82
CA GLY A 658 -0.35 20.84 18.61
C GLY A 658 -1.70 21.50 18.84
N LEU A 659 -2.30 22.02 17.75
CA LEU A 659 -3.60 22.70 17.81
C LEU A 659 -4.73 21.73 18.16
N SER A 660 -4.73 20.52 17.58
CA SER A 660 -5.73 19.51 17.92
C SER A 660 -5.73 19.14 19.41
N ALA A 661 -4.55 19.08 20.05
CA ALA A 661 -4.48 18.86 21.49
C ALA A 661 -5.06 20.05 22.27
N ALA A 662 -4.81 21.29 21.82
CA ALA A 662 -5.44 22.48 22.42
C ALA A 662 -6.96 22.49 22.25
N ASP A 663 -7.48 22.10 21.09
CA ASP A 663 -8.93 22.00 20.85
C ASP A 663 -9.58 20.97 21.77
N ALA A 664 -8.95 19.81 21.96
CA ALA A 664 -9.43 18.80 22.92
C ALA A 664 -9.43 19.34 24.36
N ILE A 665 -8.41 20.11 24.75
CA ILE A 665 -8.35 20.74 26.08
C ILE A 665 -9.47 21.77 26.23
N LEU A 666 -9.68 22.64 25.23
CA LEU A 666 -10.76 23.63 25.26
C LEU A 666 -12.13 22.96 25.40
N MET A 667 -12.40 21.95 24.57
CA MET A 667 -13.64 21.19 24.59
C MET A 667 -13.90 20.51 25.96
N ALA A 668 -12.87 19.92 26.56
CA ALA A 668 -12.96 19.30 27.88
C ALA A 668 -13.21 20.33 28.99
N LEU A 669 -12.49 21.46 28.99
CA LEU A 669 -12.64 22.51 30.00
C LEU A 669 -13.99 23.23 29.91
N GLU A 670 -14.49 23.49 28.69
CA GLU A 670 -15.83 24.05 28.46
C GLU A 670 -16.94 23.10 28.92
N SER A 671 -16.69 21.80 28.85
CA SER A 671 -17.57 20.75 29.38
C SER A 671 -17.38 20.48 30.88
N ASN A 672 -16.59 21.31 31.58
CA ASN A 672 -16.30 21.20 33.01
C ASN A 672 -15.66 19.85 33.42
N VAL A 673 -14.80 19.30 32.56
CA VAL A 673 -14.09 18.04 32.77
C VAL A 673 -12.62 18.30 33.11
N SER A 674 -12.09 17.60 34.11
CA SER A 674 -10.68 17.73 34.50
C SER A 674 -9.74 17.10 33.46
N VAL A 675 -8.63 17.78 33.17
CA VAL A 675 -7.65 17.43 32.15
C VAL A 675 -6.26 17.30 32.75
N ILE A 676 -5.61 16.18 32.44
CA ILE A 676 -4.16 15.98 32.55
C ILE A 676 -3.56 16.18 31.16
N HIS A 677 -2.73 17.20 30.97
CA HIS A 677 -2.09 17.50 29.69
C HIS A 677 -0.61 17.10 29.71
N VAL A 678 -0.22 16.16 28.86
CA VAL A 678 1.16 15.63 28.75
C VAL A 678 1.78 16.03 27.43
N PHE A 679 2.98 16.60 27.49
CA PHE A 679 3.71 17.00 26.29
C PHE A 679 5.23 16.94 26.47
N ARG A 680 5.91 16.45 25.43
CA ARG A 680 7.36 16.17 25.43
C ARG A 680 8.24 17.42 25.43
N LYS A 681 7.78 18.49 24.78
CA LYS A 681 8.58 19.72 24.56
C LYS A 681 8.15 20.81 25.53
N GLY A 682 9.10 21.51 26.15
CA GLY A 682 8.76 22.61 27.05
C GLY A 682 7.96 23.72 26.35
N PRO A 683 7.11 24.50 27.06
CA PRO A 683 6.21 25.50 26.47
C PRO A 683 6.95 26.66 25.77
N ASN A 684 8.26 26.79 26.01
CA ASN A 684 9.14 27.77 25.40
C ASN A 684 9.92 27.22 24.19
N ASP A 685 9.66 26.00 23.73
CA ASP A 685 10.27 25.44 22.52
C ASP A 685 9.85 26.25 21.27
N PRO A 686 10.77 26.56 20.31
CA PRO A 686 10.45 27.28 19.07
C PRO A 686 9.49 26.55 18.12
N SER A 687 9.40 25.23 18.23
CA SER A 687 8.54 24.38 17.38
C SER A 687 7.07 24.38 17.81
N ILE A 688 6.75 24.91 19.01
CA ILE A 688 5.36 25.03 19.48
C ILE A 688 4.63 26.13 18.70
N ILE A 689 3.52 25.75 18.08
CA ILE A 689 2.74 26.55 17.14
C ILE A 689 2.11 27.81 17.78
N PHE A 690 1.78 27.79 19.07
CA PHE A 690 1.09 28.89 19.75
C PHE A 690 1.87 30.21 19.72
N LYS A 691 3.20 30.16 19.64
CA LYS A 691 4.04 31.37 19.50
C LYS A 691 3.91 32.05 18.13
N LYS A 692 3.48 31.31 17.11
CA LYS A 692 3.37 31.78 15.72
C LYS A 692 1.99 32.37 15.42
N LEU A 693 1.02 32.22 16.35
CA LEU A 693 -0.34 32.73 16.19
C LEU A 693 -0.48 34.10 16.87
N PRO A 694 -1.03 35.13 16.21
CA PRO A 694 -1.30 36.43 16.83
C PRO A 694 -2.33 36.36 17.96
N ALA A 695 -2.00 36.91 19.14
CA ALA A 695 -2.85 36.83 20.34
C ALA A 695 -4.23 37.51 20.19
N GLY A 696 -4.31 38.59 19.41
CA GLY A 696 -5.57 39.30 19.17
C GLY A 696 -6.56 38.52 18.29
N ILE A 697 -6.09 37.58 17.47
CA ILE A 697 -6.92 36.78 16.55
C ILE A 697 -7.25 35.41 17.14
N TYR A 698 -6.34 34.86 17.96
CA TYR A 698 -6.39 33.49 18.50
C TYR A 698 -6.34 33.47 20.04
N PRO A 699 -7.20 34.23 20.75
CA PRO A 699 -7.12 34.35 22.21
C PRO A 699 -7.25 33.01 22.95
N GLU A 700 -8.05 32.08 22.42
CA GLU A 700 -8.28 30.75 23.00
C GLU A 700 -7.01 29.89 23.06
N TYR A 701 -6.21 29.89 21.99
CA TYR A 701 -4.95 29.15 21.95
C TYR A 701 -3.87 29.79 22.82
N HIS A 702 -3.91 31.12 22.98
CA HIS A 702 -3.04 31.83 23.92
C HIS A 702 -3.41 31.54 25.38
N ARG A 703 -4.70 31.34 25.69
CA ARG A 703 -5.14 30.85 27.01
C ARG A 703 -4.51 29.48 27.30
N ILE A 704 -4.58 28.53 26.36
CA ILE A 704 -3.93 27.22 26.52
C ILE A 704 -2.42 27.36 26.69
N HIS A 705 -1.76 28.21 25.90
CA HIS A 705 -0.32 28.44 26.05
C HIS A 705 0.06 29.05 27.41
N ALA A 706 -0.78 29.92 27.96
CA ALA A 706 -0.61 30.48 29.30
C ALA A 706 -0.78 29.42 30.39
N LEU A 707 -1.73 28.50 30.25
CA LEU A 707 -1.90 27.32 31.11
C LEU A 707 -0.67 26.39 31.03
N MET A 708 -0.17 26.10 29.83
CA MET A 708 1.06 25.29 29.65
C MET A 708 2.31 25.93 30.28
N LYS A 709 2.34 27.27 30.40
CA LYS A 709 3.43 28.02 31.05
C LYS A 709 3.22 28.21 32.54
N ASN A 710 2.13 27.72 33.12
CA ASN A 710 1.71 28.01 34.49
C ASN A 710 1.62 29.53 34.78
N LYS A 711 1.28 30.35 33.77
CA LYS A 711 1.02 31.80 33.96
C LYS A 711 -0.39 32.06 34.46
N ILE A 712 -1.32 31.20 34.06
CA ILE A 712 -2.71 31.16 34.52
C ILE A 712 -2.89 29.76 35.12
N SER A 713 -3.67 29.67 36.20
CA SER A 713 -4.03 28.40 36.83
C SER A 713 -5.52 28.17 36.68
N ASP A 714 -5.91 26.96 36.31
CA ASP A 714 -7.29 26.51 36.23
C ASP A 714 -7.41 25.23 37.07
N PRO A 715 -8.32 25.14 38.06
CA PRO A 715 -8.45 23.96 38.93
C PRO A 715 -8.69 22.67 38.16
N LEU A 716 -9.27 22.75 36.96
CA LEU A 716 -9.56 21.59 36.14
C LEU A 716 -8.39 21.17 35.27
N TYR A 717 -7.30 21.95 35.17
CA TYR A 717 -6.19 21.68 34.27
C TYR A 717 -4.89 21.43 35.03
N LYS A 718 -4.27 20.27 34.77
CA LYS A 718 -2.93 19.92 35.27
C LYS A 718 -2.00 19.60 34.11
N SER A 719 -0.84 20.26 34.06
CA SER A 719 0.16 20.01 33.01
C SER A 719 1.36 19.20 33.50
N TYR A 720 1.81 18.26 32.68
CA TYR A 720 3.07 17.53 32.81
C TYR A 720 3.97 17.89 31.63
N CYS A 721 4.66 19.00 31.79
CA CYS A 721 5.63 19.51 30.83
C CYS A 721 6.86 18.61 30.80
N LYS A 722 7.43 18.34 29.61
CA LYS A 722 8.60 17.45 29.44
C LYS A 722 8.36 16.04 29.97
N HIS A 723 7.16 15.52 29.71
CA HIS A 723 6.81 14.15 30.01
C HIS A 723 6.32 13.44 28.75
N GLN A 724 6.48 12.12 28.71
CA GLN A 724 5.93 11.25 27.70
C GLN A 724 5.11 10.13 28.31
N LEU A 725 4.03 9.74 27.65
CA LEU A 725 3.25 8.57 28.02
C LEU A 725 4.00 7.31 27.56
N ILE A 726 4.24 6.37 28.46
CA ILE A 726 5.02 5.14 28.18
C ILE A 726 4.18 3.85 28.23
N GLU A 727 3.06 3.85 28.96
CA GLU A 727 2.18 2.69 29.11
C GLU A 727 0.78 3.13 29.54
N LEU A 728 -0.23 2.45 29.00
CA LEU A 728 -1.62 2.49 29.47
C LEU A 728 -1.99 1.09 30.01
N LYS A 729 -2.61 1.03 31.18
CA LYS A 729 -2.95 -0.22 31.85
C LYS A 729 -4.46 -0.50 31.87
N ASP A 730 -4.84 -1.77 31.92
CA ASP A 730 -6.27 -2.17 31.94
C ASP A 730 -7.08 -1.59 33.11
N ASP A 731 -6.42 -1.25 34.21
CA ASP A 731 -7.01 -0.59 35.39
C ASP A 731 -7.16 0.93 35.23
N GLN A 732 -7.01 1.46 34.01
CA GLN A 732 -7.07 2.88 33.67
C GLN A 732 -5.99 3.74 34.35
N ASN A 733 -4.87 3.14 34.74
CA ASN A 733 -3.66 3.87 35.11
C ASN A 733 -2.80 4.18 33.87
N ALA A 734 -2.27 5.40 33.82
CA ALA A 734 -1.30 5.84 32.81
C ALA A 734 0.07 6.11 33.45
N LEU A 735 1.11 5.57 32.84
CA LEU A 735 2.49 5.80 33.27
C LEU A 735 3.16 6.89 32.43
N LEU A 736 3.64 7.92 33.11
CA LEU A 736 4.30 9.08 32.51
C LEU A 736 5.78 9.10 32.88
N GLU A 737 6.66 9.18 31.89
CA GLU A 737 8.11 9.30 32.10
C GLU A 737 8.56 10.76 31.88
N SER A 738 9.30 11.32 32.83
CA SER A 738 10.01 12.59 32.68
C SER A 738 11.12 12.48 31.63
N THR A 739 11.13 13.36 30.63
CA THR A 739 12.17 13.33 29.58
C THR A 739 13.54 13.80 30.08
N ASP A 740 13.60 14.54 31.18
CA ASP A 740 14.84 15.05 31.76
C ASP A 740 15.41 14.08 32.81
N SER A 741 14.60 13.68 33.79
CA SER A 741 15.06 12.90 34.96
C SER A 741 14.85 11.40 34.84
N LYS A 742 14.06 10.93 33.85
CA LYS A 742 13.65 9.53 33.68
C LYS A 742 12.80 8.97 34.84
N ASP A 743 12.30 9.84 35.71
CA ASP A 743 11.34 9.46 36.75
C ASP A 743 9.99 9.06 36.13
N ILE A 744 9.36 8.04 36.70
CA ILE A 744 8.05 7.53 36.26
C ILE A 744 6.99 7.92 37.30
N ILE A 745 5.86 8.45 36.82
CA ILE A 745 4.71 8.85 37.62
C ILE A 745 3.49 8.07 37.11
N SER A 746 2.70 7.51 38.03
CA SER A 746 1.40 6.90 37.71
C SER A 746 0.28 7.92 37.95
N VAL A 747 -0.68 7.99 37.03
CA VAL A 747 -1.88 8.80 37.17
C VAL A 747 -3.12 8.01 36.78
N ASP A 748 -4.17 8.08 37.62
CA ASP A 748 -5.48 7.52 37.32
C ASP A 748 -6.21 8.43 36.31
N ILE A 749 -6.77 7.82 35.27
CA ILE A 749 -7.42 8.52 34.17
C ILE A 749 -8.72 7.82 33.80
N SER A 750 -9.66 8.55 33.21
CA SER A 750 -10.88 7.95 32.64
C SER A 750 -10.78 7.66 31.15
N MET A 751 -9.87 8.34 30.46
CA MET A 751 -9.69 8.29 29.01
C MET A 751 -8.32 8.83 28.63
N ALA A 752 -7.72 8.28 27.56
CA ALA A 752 -6.50 8.79 26.96
C ALA A 752 -6.79 9.32 25.54
N VAL A 753 -6.44 10.57 25.27
CA VAL A 753 -6.66 11.26 23.99
C VAL A 753 -5.30 11.61 23.40
N ILE A 754 -4.86 10.82 22.42
CA ILE A 754 -3.51 10.88 21.86
C ILE A 754 -3.55 11.67 20.55
N LEU A 755 -3.17 12.95 20.59
CA LEU A 755 -3.25 13.89 19.47
C LEU A 755 -1.84 14.41 19.10
N ILE A 756 -1.04 13.50 18.52
CA ILE A 756 0.37 13.72 18.18
C ILE A 756 0.62 13.95 16.67
N GLY A 757 -0.43 14.30 15.93
CA GLY A 757 -0.41 14.53 14.49
C GLY A 757 -0.95 13.35 13.67
N SER A 758 -1.01 13.54 12.36
CA SER A 758 -1.55 12.59 11.39
C SER A 758 -0.75 12.63 10.09
N ARG A 759 -0.96 11.63 9.23
CA ARG A 759 -0.31 11.48 7.92
C ARG A 759 -1.33 11.08 6.83
N PRO A 760 -1.02 11.33 5.55
CA PRO A 760 -1.86 10.85 4.45
C PRO A 760 -1.94 9.32 4.42
N ASP A 761 -3.06 8.78 3.94
CA ASP A 761 -3.21 7.36 3.61
C ASP A 761 -2.85 7.17 2.14
N LEU A 762 -1.68 6.59 1.89
CA LEU A 762 -1.16 6.28 0.55
C LEU A 762 -0.99 4.76 0.34
N SER A 763 -1.69 3.95 1.14
CA SER A 763 -1.59 2.48 1.11
C SER A 763 -2.01 1.87 -0.24
N TYR A 764 -2.79 2.60 -1.03
CA TYR A 764 -3.21 2.22 -2.39
C TYR A 764 -2.12 2.40 -3.45
N LEU A 765 -0.96 2.99 -3.11
CA LEU A 765 0.20 3.10 -4.00
C LEU A 765 1.28 2.07 -3.62
N PRO A 766 2.08 1.59 -4.60
CA PRO A 766 3.21 0.72 -4.33
C PRO A 766 4.15 1.31 -3.25
N TYR A 767 4.52 0.48 -2.28
CA TYR A 767 5.41 0.86 -1.16
C TYR A 767 4.96 2.12 -0.39
N GLU A 768 3.65 2.39 -0.30
CA GLU A 768 3.08 3.59 0.33
C GLU A 768 3.66 4.91 -0.24
N ALA A 769 4.01 4.92 -1.53
CA ALA A 769 4.64 6.03 -2.22
C ALA A 769 6.01 6.48 -1.65
N LYS A 770 6.68 5.69 -0.80
CA LYS A 770 7.98 6.04 -0.18
C LYS A 770 9.08 6.36 -1.19
N ASN A 771 9.00 5.82 -2.40
CA ASN A 771 9.97 6.08 -3.48
C ASN A 771 9.65 7.32 -4.32
N LEU A 772 8.54 8.01 -4.03
CA LEU A 772 8.08 9.19 -4.78
C LEU A 772 8.34 10.51 -4.02
N GLY A 773 8.92 10.44 -2.82
CA GLY A 773 9.24 11.61 -2.00
C GLY A 773 10.60 12.22 -2.35
N VAL A 774 10.80 13.48 -1.97
CA VAL A 774 12.09 14.19 -2.11
C VAL A 774 13.25 13.40 -1.49
N VAL A 775 12.99 12.70 -0.40
CA VAL A 775 13.90 11.72 0.22
C VAL A 775 13.31 10.32 0.03
N PRO A 776 13.85 9.51 -0.90
CA PRO A 776 13.36 8.16 -1.16
C PRO A 776 13.45 7.25 0.07
N ARG A 777 12.58 6.24 0.14
CA ARG A 777 12.46 5.22 1.21
C ARG A 777 11.93 5.73 2.55
N TYR A 778 11.86 7.04 2.76
CA TYR A 778 11.22 7.63 3.94
C TYR A 778 9.71 7.82 3.72
N PRO A 779 8.88 7.75 4.76
CA PRO A 779 7.44 8.04 4.65
C PRO A 779 7.19 9.41 4.02
N ILE A 780 6.13 9.50 3.21
CA ILE A 780 5.66 10.79 2.68
C ILE A 780 5.05 11.60 3.81
N GLU A 781 5.60 12.78 4.03
CA GLU A 781 5.17 13.71 5.05
C GLU A 781 5.21 15.14 4.50
N CYS A 782 4.09 15.85 4.60
CA CYS A 782 3.84 17.14 3.93
C CYS A 782 4.79 18.31 4.27
N LYS A 783 5.76 18.13 5.16
CA LYS A 783 6.80 19.12 5.46
C LYS A 783 8.20 18.52 5.43
N PRO A 784 8.51 17.45 6.18
CA PRO A 784 9.86 16.91 6.19
C PRO A 784 10.20 16.10 4.94
N ASN A 785 9.21 15.51 4.25
CA ASN A 785 9.42 14.72 3.04
C ASN A 785 8.20 14.75 2.11
N PRO A 786 7.90 15.89 1.46
CA PRO A 786 6.80 15.97 0.50
C PRO A 786 7.08 15.09 -0.74
N LEU A 787 6.03 14.81 -1.52
CA LEU A 787 6.16 14.20 -2.84
C LEU A 787 7.01 15.10 -3.75
N ASP A 788 7.95 14.49 -4.47
CA ASP A 788 8.81 15.19 -5.41
C ASP A 788 8.06 15.42 -6.74
N VAL A 789 7.74 16.68 -7.01
CA VAL A 789 7.00 17.11 -8.20
C VAL A 789 7.69 18.29 -8.88
N ASP A 790 7.48 18.39 -10.19
CA ASP A 790 7.81 19.59 -10.93
C ASP A 790 6.97 20.78 -10.42
N GLN A 791 7.63 21.91 -10.18
CA GLN A 791 7.05 23.06 -9.49
C GLN A 791 6.00 23.82 -10.31
N TYR A 792 5.95 23.58 -11.62
CA TYR A 792 5.04 24.26 -12.55
C TYR A 792 3.89 23.37 -13.01
N SER A 793 4.16 22.12 -13.34
CA SER A 793 3.18 21.14 -13.82
C SER A 793 2.58 20.28 -12.71
N PHE A 794 3.24 20.17 -11.55
CA PHE A 794 2.87 19.29 -10.44
C PHE A 794 2.89 17.78 -10.79
N GLN A 795 3.53 17.42 -11.91
CA GLN A 795 3.80 16.04 -12.26
C GLN A 795 4.90 15.49 -11.34
N CYS A 796 4.74 14.24 -10.88
CA CYS A 796 5.76 13.55 -10.12
C CYS A 796 7.03 13.37 -10.96
N ASN A 797 8.18 13.74 -10.41
CA ASN A 797 9.47 13.62 -11.09
C ASN A 797 9.90 12.16 -11.29
N HIS A 798 9.33 11.24 -10.49
CA HIS A 798 9.63 9.81 -10.54
C HIS A 798 8.67 9.03 -11.44
N GLU A 799 7.45 9.54 -11.66
CA GLU A 799 6.39 8.79 -12.33
C GLU A 799 5.61 9.66 -13.33
N VAL A 800 5.85 9.42 -14.63
CA VAL A 800 5.13 10.11 -15.70
C VAL A 800 3.62 9.84 -15.58
N GLY A 801 2.83 10.89 -15.77
CA GLY A 801 1.37 10.83 -15.72
C GLY A 801 0.78 10.77 -14.30
N LEU A 802 1.61 10.63 -13.26
CA LEU A 802 1.20 10.82 -11.87
C LEU A 802 1.40 12.29 -11.49
N PHE A 803 0.39 12.89 -10.86
CA PHE A 803 0.47 14.25 -10.33
C PHE A 803 0.13 14.23 -8.85
N ALA A 804 0.64 15.21 -8.10
CA ALA A 804 0.26 15.41 -6.70
C ALA A 804 0.04 16.89 -6.43
N MET A 805 -0.90 17.22 -5.55
CA MET A 805 -1.19 18.61 -5.21
C MET A 805 -1.69 18.78 -3.77
N GLY A 806 -1.75 20.02 -3.30
CA GLY A 806 -2.15 20.33 -1.93
C GLY A 806 -1.08 19.93 -0.91
N PRO A 807 -1.46 19.44 0.29
CA PRO A 807 -0.50 19.18 1.36
C PRO A 807 0.63 18.22 0.98
N LEU A 808 0.35 17.24 0.11
CA LEU A 808 1.32 16.24 -0.34
C LEU A 808 2.59 16.82 -0.95
N VAL A 809 2.51 18.01 -1.54
CA VAL A 809 3.63 18.71 -2.18
C VAL A 809 4.13 19.91 -1.37
N GLY A 810 3.80 19.96 -0.07
CA GLY A 810 4.20 21.04 0.84
C GLY A 810 3.13 22.11 1.08
N GLU A 811 2.05 22.12 0.29
CA GLU A 811 1.04 23.18 0.32
C GLU A 811 -0.08 22.88 1.33
N ASN A 812 0.19 23.18 2.60
CA ASN A 812 -0.69 22.84 3.72
C ASN A 812 -1.88 23.79 3.93
N PHE A 813 -1.89 24.96 3.27
CA PHE A 813 -2.97 25.94 3.37
C PHE A 813 -3.86 25.84 2.14
N VAL A 814 -5.19 25.87 2.34
CA VAL A 814 -6.16 25.83 1.24
C VAL A 814 -5.82 26.86 0.17
N ARG A 815 -5.58 28.12 0.58
CA ARG A 815 -5.15 29.25 -0.26
C ARG A 815 -4.08 28.88 -1.30
N PHE A 816 -3.01 28.20 -0.88
CA PHE A 816 -1.91 27.83 -1.79
C PHE A 816 -2.12 26.48 -2.48
N GLY A 817 -2.85 25.56 -1.84
CA GLY A 817 -3.17 24.24 -2.39
C GLY A 817 -3.99 24.28 -3.69
N LEU A 818 -4.58 25.43 -4.05
CA LEU A 818 -5.28 25.65 -5.31
C LEU A 818 -4.32 25.83 -6.50
N GLY A 819 -3.08 26.27 -6.26
CA GLY A 819 -2.08 26.53 -7.31
C GLY A 819 -1.77 25.32 -8.18
N GLY A 820 -1.77 24.13 -7.57
CA GLY A 820 -1.60 22.87 -8.30
C GLY A 820 -2.68 22.64 -9.35
N ALA A 821 -3.90 23.15 -9.15
CA ALA A 821 -4.97 23.02 -10.12
C ALA A 821 -4.65 23.81 -11.40
N LEU A 822 -4.07 25.02 -11.27
CA LEU A 822 -3.63 25.83 -12.39
C LEU A 822 -2.48 25.15 -13.14
N GLY A 823 -1.47 24.65 -12.41
CA GLY A 823 -0.30 23.98 -12.98
C GLY A 823 -0.66 22.72 -13.77
N ILE A 824 -1.46 21.82 -13.18
CA ILE A 824 -1.93 20.60 -13.83
C ILE A 824 -2.79 20.94 -15.07
N SER A 825 -3.68 21.92 -14.97
CA SER A 825 -4.52 22.34 -16.10
C SER A 825 -3.69 22.95 -17.25
N ASN A 826 -2.65 23.74 -16.94
CA ASN A 826 -1.72 24.30 -17.93
C ASN A 826 -0.94 23.19 -18.63
N PHE A 827 -0.45 22.20 -17.88
CA PHE A 827 0.26 21.04 -18.44
C PHE A 827 -0.62 20.25 -19.40
N LEU A 828 -1.83 19.87 -18.96
CA LEU A 828 -2.77 19.09 -19.77
C LEU A 828 -3.20 19.85 -21.02
N TYR A 829 -3.39 21.17 -20.92
CA TYR A 829 -3.66 22.03 -22.08
C TYR A 829 -2.53 22.01 -23.10
N LYS A 830 -1.29 22.26 -22.66
CA LYS A 830 -0.09 22.25 -23.52
C LYS A 830 0.11 20.89 -24.18
N LYS A 831 -0.16 19.79 -23.46
CA LYS A 831 -0.09 18.43 -24.01
C LYS A 831 -1.14 18.21 -25.09
N LYS A 832 -2.40 18.55 -24.83
CA LYS A 832 -3.50 18.45 -25.82
C LYS A 832 -3.23 19.28 -27.08
N GLN A 833 -2.58 20.43 -26.97
CA GLN A 833 -2.16 21.20 -28.14
C GLN A 833 -1.10 20.48 -28.98
N LYS A 834 -0.08 19.89 -28.33
CA LYS A 834 0.99 19.15 -29.01
C LYS A 834 0.46 17.89 -29.71
N ASP A 835 -0.52 17.22 -29.14
CA ASP A 835 -1.13 16.02 -29.73
C ASP A 835 -2.03 16.36 -30.95
N CYS A 836 -2.51 17.61 -31.05
CA CYS A 836 -3.33 18.11 -32.16
C CYS A 836 -2.52 18.79 -33.28
N SER A 837 -1.24 19.08 -33.06
CA SER A 837 -0.32 19.76 -34.00
C SER A 837 0.60 18.76 -34.70
#